data_AF-A0AAN6IJ14-F1
#
_entry.id   AF-A0AAN6IJ14-F1
#
_cell.length_a   1.000
_cell.length_b   1.000
_cell.length_c   1.000
_cell.angle_alpha   90.00
_cell.angle_beta   90.00
_cell.angle_gamma   90.00
#
_symmetry.space_group_name_H-M   'P 1'
#
loop_
_entity.id
_entity.type
_entity.pdbx_description
1 polymer ?
#
loop_
_entity_poly.entity_id
_entity_poly.type
_entity_poly.pdbx_seq_one_letter_code
_entity_poly.pdbx_strand_id
1 'polypeptide(L)'
;MRSLFLFGRFVGRRGWVQFACRVPRRQHSYGQWTRKYSVKDPRQRPVSALLAAAAALSSGAFVEISEQHEDGKTAEMQMLEVSRQEIDKKVPEDARGIRRVYKTIVYVLDQYIYEPLATGLRFFYLAFIFVPVIVTVPVVLIGSRRKDRDDERSGTLWWYGFLVTAMERAGPAFIKLGQWAASRSDIFPVEMCRIMSTLHSNAPAHSLRHTKKTISEAFGGRDFDDIFLEFHEKPLGVGAIAQVYKARLKPDLAQPDDSDLDLHDKHWLSHRIRRNVDAFVKSSPQRIPSAYVAIKVLHPKVERNVRRDLKIMGVFAAIINAIPTLEWLDLPNEVSNFGEMMRLQLDLRIEAANLTIFRKHFQNRTTAWFPYPYTDFTTRTVLVEEFAQGIPLEAFLESGGGIFQQEIANEGLDAFLHMLLIDNFVHADLHPGNIMVNFYKPTQPDVKLPYISRQDPTQPSTTSEIDQSEAVLSRLRPHVGKKEEWLAALTEIDKDGYRPQLIFIDTGLVTELNSKNRANFLDLFRSIAEFDGYKAGRLMIERCRQPEAVVDGEVFALKMQHLVLAVKGQTFALGHIKIGDVLSQVLSMVRTHHVRMEGDFVNVVISILLLEGIGRSLDPDLDLFKSALPILRQLGSSDPGAVLRNLKAGDFSLLKIWVGLEARRFFQASADSVEMCVNYDLLSENR
;
A
#
# COMPACT_ATOMS: atom_id res chain seq x y z
N MET A 1 24.74 29.25 -72.85
CA MET A 1 24.51 30.71 -72.70
C MET A 1 24.94 31.06 -71.26
N ARG A 2 26.13 31.65 -71.06
CA ARG A 2 26.39 33.09 -70.74
C ARG A 2 25.55 33.57 -69.52
N SER A 3 26.05 34.16 -68.43
CA SER A 3 27.29 34.91 -68.07
C SER A 3 27.16 35.27 -66.56
N LEU A 4 28.12 35.17 -65.63
CA LEU A 4 29.43 35.84 -65.42
C LEU A 4 29.34 37.32 -64.98
N PHE A 5 29.85 37.66 -63.78
CA PHE A 5 30.59 38.89 -63.36
C PHE A 5 31.07 38.69 -61.88
N LEU A 6 32.35 38.51 -61.47
CA LEU A 6 33.59 39.35 -61.49
C LEU A 6 33.40 40.71 -60.78
N PHE A 7 34.18 41.20 -59.80
CA PHE A 7 35.63 41.30 -59.50
C PHE A 7 35.80 41.56 -57.96
N GLY A 8 36.96 41.47 -57.27
CA GLY A 8 38.34 41.62 -57.71
C GLY A 8 39.43 41.28 -56.65
N ARG A 9 40.67 41.29 -57.15
CA ARG A 9 41.98 40.89 -56.57
C ARG A 9 42.68 42.01 -55.79
N PHE A 10 43.69 41.66 -54.95
CA PHE A 10 45.12 42.09 -54.99
C PHE A 10 45.85 41.54 -53.73
N VAL A 11 46.67 40.46 -53.81
CA VAL A 11 48.16 40.36 -53.94
C VAL A 11 49.00 40.92 -52.78
N GLY A 12 49.89 40.08 -52.21
CA GLY A 12 51.10 40.54 -51.46
C GLY A 12 51.80 39.48 -50.60
N ARG A 13 52.88 38.86 -51.10
CA ARG A 13 53.82 37.94 -50.39
C ARG A 13 55.01 38.71 -49.78
N ARG A 14 55.52 38.25 -48.61
CA ARG A 14 56.91 38.25 -48.05
C ARG A 14 56.77 38.16 -46.51
N GLY A 15 57.42 37.33 -45.70
CA GLY A 15 58.67 36.58 -45.77
C GLY A 15 59.65 37.12 -44.69
N TRP A 16 60.30 36.23 -43.93
CA TRP A 16 61.38 36.42 -42.92
C TRP A 16 60.91 36.62 -41.45
N VAL A 17 61.52 36.13 -40.36
CA VAL A 17 62.39 35.00 -39.94
C VAL A 17 62.78 35.31 -38.46
N GLN A 18 62.52 34.37 -37.55
CA GLN A 18 63.13 34.05 -36.24
C GLN A 18 63.76 35.11 -35.31
N PHE A 19 63.34 35.10 -34.05
CA PHE A 19 64.25 34.93 -32.89
C PHE A 19 63.57 34.08 -31.80
N ALA A 20 64.33 33.16 -31.21
CA ALA A 20 63.89 32.12 -30.28
C ALA A 20 64.15 32.49 -28.81
N CYS A 21 63.32 31.99 -27.88
CA CYS A 21 63.78 31.45 -26.59
C CYS A 21 62.75 30.51 -25.93
N ARG A 22 63.25 29.62 -25.08
CA ARG A 22 62.76 28.30 -24.63
C ARG A 22 61.62 28.30 -23.56
N VAL A 23 60.61 27.39 -23.74
CA VAL A 23 60.09 26.27 -22.88
C VAL A 23 60.02 26.47 -21.34
N PRO A 24 59.02 25.96 -20.53
CA PRO A 24 58.10 24.79 -20.74
C PRO A 24 56.63 24.87 -20.24
N ARG A 25 55.83 23.84 -20.64
CA ARG A 25 54.68 23.14 -19.93
C ARG A 25 53.48 24.01 -19.48
N ARG A 26 52.20 23.63 -19.57
CA ARG A 26 51.52 22.35 -19.30
C ARG A 26 50.07 22.41 -19.85
N GLN A 27 49.49 21.26 -20.21
CA GLN A 27 48.05 21.08 -20.45
C GLN A 27 47.24 21.41 -19.19
N HIS A 28 46.10 22.10 -19.34
CA HIS A 28 45.11 22.24 -18.27
C HIS A 28 43.73 21.74 -18.73
N SER A 29 43.28 20.73 -17.99
CA SER A 29 41.90 20.28 -17.81
C SER A 29 41.00 21.41 -17.31
N TYR A 30 39.77 21.49 -17.81
CA TYR A 30 38.71 22.25 -17.17
C TYR A 30 37.90 21.33 -16.25
N GLY A 31 38.06 21.56 -14.95
CA GLY A 31 37.12 21.16 -13.91
C GLY A 31 36.73 22.39 -13.09
N GLN A 32 35.65 22.23 -12.34
CA GLN A 32 35.09 23.09 -11.28
C GLN A 32 34.16 24.24 -11.71
N TRP A 33 32.87 24.00 -11.51
CA TRP A 33 31.99 24.96 -10.85
C TRP A 33 31.44 24.33 -9.57
N THR A 34 31.97 24.76 -8.42
CA THR A 34 31.36 24.58 -7.11
C THR A 34 31.15 25.95 -6.47
N ARG A 35 29.92 26.21 -5.99
CA ARG A 35 29.64 27.04 -4.81
C ARG A 35 28.20 26.78 -4.37
N LYS A 36 28.03 25.96 -3.31
CA LYS A 36 27.81 26.38 -1.91
C LYS A 36 26.38 26.88 -1.65
N TYR A 37 25.50 25.95 -1.28
CA TYR A 37 24.45 26.25 -0.31
C TYR A 37 24.91 25.79 1.07
N SER A 38 24.98 26.76 1.97
CA SER A 38 25.43 26.63 3.35
C SER A 38 24.32 26.02 4.19
N VAL A 39 24.58 24.83 4.76
CA VAL A 39 23.80 24.23 5.85
C VAL A 39 24.03 25.05 7.12
N LYS A 40 23.02 25.79 7.60
CA LYS A 40 22.90 26.21 9.01
C LYS A 40 21.42 26.36 9.44
N ASP A 41 21.15 25.69 10.55
CA ASP A 41 20.05 25.83 11.54
C ASP A 41 18.65 25.24 11.23
N PRO A 42 18.19 24.20 11.98
CA PRO A 42 16.84 23.66 11.90
C PRO A 42 15.92 24.37 12.90
N ARG A 43 15.47 25.59 12.59
CA ARG A 43 14.36 26.23 13.29
C ARG A 43 13.44 26.94 12.31
N GLN A 44 12.21 26.42 12.24
CA GLN A 44 10.97 27.06 11.77
C GLN A 44 11.09 27.88 10.48
N ARG A 45 10.86 27.22 9.34
CA ARG A 45 10.41 27.93 8.13
C ARG A 45 8.89 27.74 7.99
N PRO A 46 8.12 28.81 7.72
CA PRO A 46 6.70 28.70 7.47
C PRO A 46 6.44 28.00 6.13
N VAL A 47 5.33 27.26 6.08
CA VAL A 47 4.78 26.46 4.98
C VAL A 47 4.85 27.15 3.60
N SER A 48 4.86 28.48 3.56
CA SER A 48 4.84 29.27 2.32
C SER A 48 6.14 29.24 1.49
N ALA A 49 7.30 28.90 2.06
CA ALA A 49 8.59 29.03 1.36
C ALA A 49 8.97 27.82 0.49
N LEU A 50 8.51 26.61 0.84
CA LEU A 50 8.69 25.40 0.00
C LEU A 50 7.72 25.37 -1.19
N LEU A 51 6.57 26.06 -1.07
CA LEU A 51 5.51 26.12 -2.09
C LEU A 51 5.81 27.06 -3.27
N ALA A 52 6.90 27.84 -3.22
CA ALA A 52 7.18 28.94 -4.17
C ALA A 52 8.10 28.55 -5.36
N ALA A 53 8.60 27.32 -5.42
CA ALA A 53 9.36 26.86 -6.59
C ALA A 53 8.39 26.25 -7.63
N ALA A 54 7.96 27.10 -8.57
CA ALA A 54 7.12 26.73 -9.70
C ALA A 54 7.85 25.78 -10.68
N ALA A 55 7.77 24.48 -10.42
CA ALA A 55 7.91 23.37 -11.35
C ALA A 55 7.21 22.16 -10.70
N ALA A 56 6.57 21.29 -11.48
CA ALA A 56 5.82 20.12 -11.00
C ALA A 56 6.57 19.44 -9.84
N LEU A 57 5.94 19.37 -8.66
CA LEU A 57 6.58 18.80 -7.47
C LEU A 57 6.98 17.35 -7.79
N SER A 58 8.27 17.03 -7.58
CA SER A 58 8.79 15.69 -7.80
C SER A 58 8.21 14.71 -6.78
N SER A 59 8.25 13.43 -7.10
CA SER A 59 7.94 12.34 -6.16
C SER A 59 8.75 12.44 -4.86
N GLY A 60 10.04 12.85 -4.93
CA GLY A 60 10.86 13.12 -3.74
C GLY A 60 10.30 14.22 -2.83
N ALA A 61 9.71 15.28 -3.40
CA ALA A 61 9.04 16.31 -2.61
C ALA A 61 7.78 15.76 -1.91
N PHE A 62 7.06 14.81 -2.52
CA PHE A 62 5.93 14.13 -1.87
C PHE A 62 6.38 13.28 -0.68
N VAL A 63 7.55 12.64 -0.76
CA VAL A 63 8.16 11.95 0.39
C VAL A 63 8.47 12.95 1.51
N GLU A 64 9.10 14.09 1.21
CA GLU A 64 9.38 15.11 2.23
C GLU A 64 8.11 15.68 2.87
N ILE A 65 7.04 15.86 2.08
CA ILE A 65 5.72 16.29 2.59
C ILE A 65 5.14 15.22 3.53
N SER A 66 5.25 13.94 3.17
CA SER A 66 4.73 12.84 3.98
C SER A 66 5.40 12.75 5.36
N GLU A 67 6.66 13.17 5.48
CA GLU A 67 7.40 13.15 6.76
C GLU A 67 7.08 14.36 7.65
N GLN A 68 6.44 15.41 7.12
CA GLN A 68 6.05 16.59 7.89
C GLN A 68 4.78 16.31 8.68
N HIS A 69 4.88 16.34 10.00
CA HIS A 69 3.74 16.10 10.88
C HIS A 69 2.99 17.41 11.14
N GLU A 70 1.87 17.64 10.44
CA GLU A 70 0.88 18.66 10.81
C GLU A 70 -0.15 18.07 11.79
N ASP A 71 -0.42 18.78 12.88
CA ASP A 71 -1.40 18.36 13.88
C ASP A 71 -2.78 18.13 13.24
N GLY A 72 -3.28 16.90 13.34
CA GLY A 72 -4.62 16.52 12.90
C GLY A 72 -4.75 16.05 11.44
N LYS A 73 -3.66 16.05 10.65
CA LYS A 73 -3.65 15.51 9.28
C LYS A 73 -2.71 14.32 9.15
N THR A 74 -3.09 13.36 8.32
CA THR A 74 -2.27 12.21 7.91
C THR A 74 -1.36 12.60 6.74
N ALA A 75 -0.31 11.82 6.50
CA ALA A 75 0.59 12.04 5.38
C ALA A 75 -0.14 12.06 4.02
N GLU A 76 -1.08 11.13 3.82
CA GLU A 76 -1.89 11.06 2.60
C GLU A 76 -2.76 12.31 2.38
N MET A 77 -3.37 12.85 3.44
CA MET A 77 -4.16 14.08 3.35
C MET A 77 -3.31 15.27 2.89
N GLN A 78 -2.08 15.38 3.39
CA GLN A 78 -1.17 16.46 3.00
C GLN A 78 -0.73 16.32 1.54
N MET A 79 -0.31 15.12 1.12
CA MET A 79 0.04 14.83 -0.27
C MET A 79 -1.13 15.11 -1.22
N LEU A 80 -2.35 14.73 -0.83
CA LEU A 80 -3.55 14.99 -1.60
C LEU A 80 -3.87 16.48 -1.73
N GLU A 81 -3.71 17.25 -0.66
CA GLU A 81 -3.93 18.70 -0.65
C GLU A 81 -2.97 19.40 -1.63
N VAL A 82 -1.69 19.04 -1.58
CA VAL A 82 -0.68 19.56 -2.51
C VAL A 82 -0.98 19.18 -3.95
N SER A 83 -1.37 17.92 -4.18
CA SER A 83 -1.80 17.43 -5.49
C SER A 83 -3.01 18.21 -6.05
N ARG A 84 -3.99 18.55 -5.19
CA ARG A 84 -5.16 19.38 -5.56
C ARG A 84 -4.74 20.80 -5.92
N GLN A 85 -3.89 21.43 -5.11
CA GLN A 85 -3.40 22.79 -5.37
C GLN A 85 -2.66 22.89 -6.71
N GLU A 86 -1.89 21.87 -7.08
CA GLU A 86 -1.22 21.80 -8.39
C GLU A 86 -2.23 21.71 -9.55
N ILE A 87 -3.25 20.86 -9.42
CA ILE A 87 -4.33 20.72 -10.41
C ILE A 87 -5.08 22.05 -10.61
N ASP A 88 -5.30 22.80 -9.54
CA ASP A 88 -6.07 24.05 -9.58
C ASP A 88 -5.23 25.20 -10.17
N LYS A 89 -3.90 25.16 -10.01
CA LYS A 89 -2.94 26.08 -10.64
C LYS A 89 -2.71 25.74 -12.14
N LYS A 90 -3.77 25.78 -12.96
CA LYS A 90 -3.68 25.46 -14.41
C LYS A 90 -3.10 26.57 -15.29
N VAL A 91 -3.00 27.81 -14.81
CA VAL A 91 -2.35 28.91 -15.55
C VAL A 91 -0.91 29.01 -15.09
N PRO A 92 0.06 28.65 -15.94
CA PRO A 92 1.47 28.68 -15.56
C PRO A 92 1.89 30.13 -15.23
N GLU A 93 2.53 30.34 -14.07
CA GLU A 93 2.92 31.69 -13.61
C GLU A 93 3.94 32.36 -14.54
N ASP A 94 4.69 31.55 -15.28
CA ASP A 94 5.67 31.88 -16.32
C ASP A 94 5.04 32.33 -17.65
N ALA A 95 3.74 32.12 -17.86
CA ALA A 95 3.06 32.62 -19.04
C ALA A 95 2.94 34.16 -18.99
N ARG A 96 3.64 34.85 -19.89
CA ARG A 96 3.61 36.32 -20.03
C ARG A 96 2.82 36.77 -21.28
N GLY A 97 2.19 37.94 -21.19
CA GLY A 97 1.53 38.62 -22.30
C GLY A 97 0.34 37.87 -22.93
N ILE A 98 0.23 37.93 -24.26
CA ILE A 98 -0.89 37.39 -25.06
C ILE A 98 -1.07 35.87 -24.86
N ARG A 99 0.03 35.12 -24.66
CA ARG A 99 -0.03 33.67 -24.42
C ARG A 99 -0.73 33.33 -23.10
N ARG A 100 -0.60 34.18 -22.07
CA ARG A 100 -1.34 34.04 -20.81
C ARG A 100 -2.82 34.29 -21.05
N VAL A 101 -3.17 35.38 -21.73
CA VAL A 101 -4.57 35.73 -22.06
C VAL A 101 -5.26 34.61 -22.83
N TYR A 102 -4.61 34.07 -23.88
CA TYR A 102 -5.14 32.94 -24.63
C TYR A 102 -5.35 31.70 -23.75
N LYS A 103 -4.35 31.30 -22.95
CA LYS A 103 -4.48 30.16 -22.01
C LYS A 103 -5.58 30.39 -20.98
N THR A 104 -5.74 31.61 -20.48
CA THR A 104 -6.81 31.98 -19.55
C THR A 104 -8.17 31.88 -20.23
N ILE A 105 -8.34 32.38 -21.45
CA ILE A 105 -9.60 32.24 -22.21
C ILE A 105 -9.94 30.78 -22.44
N VAL A 106 -8.98 29.97 -22.92
CA VAL A 106 -9.19 28.53 -23.13
C VAL A 106 -9.56 27.83 -21.82
N TYR A 107 -8.90 28.18 -20.72
CA TYR A 107 -9.24 27.65 -19.39
C TYR A 107 -10.66 28.05 -18.97
N VAL A 108 -11.06 29.31 -19.16
CA VAL A 108 -12.42 29.78 -18.85
C VAL A 108 -13.45 29.03 -19.70
N LEU A 109 -13.22 28.87 -21.01
CA LEU A 109 -14.11 28.10 -21.88
C LEU A 109 -14.18 26.62 -21.46
N ASP A 110 -13.04 26.00 -21.12
CA ASP A 110 -12.99 24.62 -20.63
C ASP A 110 -13.77 24.47 -19.31
N GLN A 111 -13.57 25.36 -18.35
CA GLN A 111 -14.16 25.24 -17.01
C GLN A 111 -15.62 25.69 -16.91
N TYR A 112 -16.03 26.74 -17.62
CA TYR A 112 -17.39 27.31 -17.50
C TYR A 112 -18.35 26.83 -18.59
N ILE A 113 -17.85 26.32 -19.72
CA ILE A 113 -18.71 25.86 -20.82
C ILE A 113 -18.57 24.35 -21.01
N TYR A 114 -17.36 23.87 -21.30
CA TYR A 114 -17.17 22.47 -21.67
C TYR A 114 -17.38 21.51 -20.50
N GLU A 115 -16.77 21.77 -19.33
CA GLU A 115 -16.89 20.88 -18.17
C GLU A 115 -18.33 20.77 -17.64
N PRO A 116 -19.13 21.86 -17.49
CA PRO A 116 -20.53 21.76 -17.10
C PRO A 116 -21.38 21.00 -18.11
N LEU A 117 -21.20 21.27 -19.42
CA LEU A 117 -21.93 20.57 -20.48
C LEU A 117 -21.59 19.07 -20.48
N ALA A 118 -20.31 18.71 -20.41
CA ALA A 118 -19.85 17.33 -20.37
C ALA A 118 -20.33 16.61 -19.10
N THR A 119 -20.37 17.31 -17.96
CA THR A 119 -20.93 16.78 -16.71
C THR A 119 -22.44 16.53 -16.84
N GLY A 120 -23.18 17.45 -17.47
CA GLY A 120 -24.61 17.28 -17.74
C GLY A 120 -24.89 16.08 -18.67
N LEU A 121 -24.14 15.94 -19.76
CA LEU A 121 -24.24 14.75 -20.63
C LEU A 121 -23.92 13.46 -19.88
N ARG A 122 -22.90 13.47 -19.02
CA ARG A 122 -22.55 12.33 -18.17
C ARG A 122 -23.65 12.02 -17.17
N PHE A 123 -24.31 13.03 -16.59
CA PHE A 123 -25.46 12.85 -15.71
C PHE A 123 -26.60 12.11 -16.41
N PHE A 124 -27.00 12.53 -17.62
CA PHE A 124 -28.05 11.85 -18.37
C PHE A 124 -27.68 10.40 -18.73
N TYR A 125 -26.41 10.16 -19.07
CA TYR A 125 -25.90 8.81 -19.30
C TYR A 125 -26.03 7.92 -18.05
N LEU A 126 -25.61 8.42 -16.88
CA LEU A 126 -25.73 7.67 -15.62
C LEU A 126 -27.19 7.50 -15.19
N ALA A 127 -28.03 8.51 -15.38
CA ALA A 127 -29.46 8.41 -15.12
C ALA A 127 -30.12 7.32 -15.98
N PHE A 128 -29.75 7.22 -17.27
CA PHE A 128 -30.25 6.16 -18.14
C PHE A 128 -29.87 4.75 -17.65
N ILE A 129 -28.71 4.60 -17.01
CA ILE A 129 -28.25 3.33 -16.44
C ILE A 129 -28.94 3.02 -15.10
N PHE A 130 -29.02 3.98 -14.19
CA PHE A 130 -29.45 3.74 -12.81
C PHE A 130 -30.95 3.94 -12.56
N VAL A 131 -31.67 4.75 -13.35
CA VAL A 131 -33.13 4.90 -13.20
C VAL A 131 -33.86 3.55 -13.33
N PRO A 132 -33.54 2.66 -14.30
CA PRO A 132 -34.09 1.31 -14.34
C PRO A 132 -33.82 0.49 -13.08
N VAL A 133 -32.63 0.61 -12.48
CA VAL A 133 -32.27 -0.09 -11.23
C VAL A 133 -33.15 0.39 -10.07
N ILE A 134 -33.38 1.71 -9.97
CA ILE A 134 -34.23 2.30 -8.93
C ILE A 134 -35.70 1.89 -9.13
N VAL A 135 -36.21 1.95 -10.36
CA VAL A 135 -37.61 1.59 -10.66
C VAL A 135 -37.90 0.12 -10.37
N THR A 136 -36.90 -0.75 -10.47
CA THR A 136 -37.03 -2.20 -10.20
C THR A 136 -36.85 -2.58 -8.72
N VAL A 137 -36.61 -1.64 -7.80
CA VAL A 137 -36.49 -1.91 -6.35
C VAL A 137 -37.66 -2.74 -5.78
N PRO A 138 -38.94 -2.56 -6.17
CA PRO A 138 -40.03 -3.39 -5.65
C PRO A 138 -39.87 -4.90 -5.90
N VAL A 139 -39.05 -5.31 -6.88
CA VAL A 139 -38.74 -6.72 -7.16
C VAL A 139 -38.05 -7.41 -5.98
N VAL A 140 -37.36 -6.66 -5.11
CA VAL A 140 -36.73 -7.17 -3.88
C VAL A 140 -37.76 -7.86 -2.96
N LEU A 141 -39.04 -7.44 -3.01
CA LEU A 141 -40.11 -8.04 -2.22
C LEU A 141 -40.67 -9.33 -2.84
N ILE A 142 -40.25 -9.72 -4.03
CA ILE A 142 -40.83 -10.85 -4.79
C ILE A 142 -39.92 -12.08 -4.71
N GLY A 143 -40.55 -13.26 -4.63
CA GLY A 143 -39.87 -14.56 -4.79
C GLY A 143 -39.66 -15.34 -3.49
N SER A 144 -39.26 -16.61 -3.65
CA SER A 144 -38.97 -17.50 -2.52
C SER A 144 -37.66 -17.11 -1.83
N ARG A 145 -37.61 -17.32 -0.52
CA ARG A 145 -36.39 -17.17 0.29
C ARG A 145 -35.44 -18.35 0.09
N ARG A 146 -34.15 -18.07 0.07
CA ARG A 146 -33.08 -19.03 -0.15
C ARG A 146 -32.21 -19.16 1.10
N LYS A 147 -32.36 -20.27 1.82
CA LYS A 147 -31.62 -20.55 3.07
C LYS A 147 -30.10 -20.65 2.88
N ASP A 148 -29.65 -20.96 1.67
CA ASP A 148 -28.23 -21.04 1.30
C ASP A 148 -27.56 -19.66 1.09
N ARG A 149 -28.34 -18.57 1.09
CA ARG A 149 -27.89 -17.20 0.77
C ARG A 149 -28.39 -16.21 1.81
N ASP A 150 -28.11 -16.47 3.09
CA ASP A 150 -28.50 -15.61 4.21
C ASP A 150 -30.03 -15.36 4.32
N ASP A 151 -30.84 -16.34 3.88
CA ASP A 151 -32.31 -16.27 3.83
C ASP A 151 -32.88 -15.13 2.95
N GLU A 152 -32.08 -14.62 2.01
CA GLU A 152 -32.48 -13.56 1.08
C GLU A 152 -33.53 -14.04 0.06
N ARG A 153 -34.36 -13.11 -0.42
CA ARG A 153 -35.36 -13.41 -1.46
C ARG A 153 -34.69 -13.52 -2.83
N SER A 154 -35.20 -14.40 -3.68
CA SER A 154 -34.71 -14.54 -5.07
C SER A 154 -34.80 -13.24 -5.88
N GLY A 155 -35.83 -12.41 -5.66
CA GLY A 155 -35.91 -11.08 -6.26
C GLY A 155 -34.81 -10.13 -5.79
N THR A 156 -34.42 -10.19 -4.51
CA THR A 156 -33.29 -9.44 -3.95
C THR A 156 -31.98 -9.80 -4.66
N LEU A 157 -31.69 -11.10 -4.79
CA LEU A 157 -30.46 -11.59 -5.42
C LEU A 157 -30.35 -11.15 -6.89
N TRP A 158 -31.47 -11.19 -7.62
CA TRP A 158 -31.52 -10.68 -8.98
C TRP A 158 -31.26 -9.18 -9.04
N TRP A 159 -31.85 -8.41 -8.13
CA TRP A 159 -31.68 -6.96 -8.08
C TRP A 159 -30.23 -6.57 -7.73
N TYR A 160 -29.58 -7.28 -6.80
CA TYR A 160 -28.15 -7.12 -6.51
C TYR A 160 -27.28 -7.37 -7.75
N GLY A 161 -27.56 -8.44 -8.51
CA GLY A 161 -26.87 -8.71 -9.78
C GLY A 161 -27.08 -7.60 -10.82
N PHE A 162 -28.32 -7.10 -10.94
CA PHE A 162 -28.65 -6.02 -11.88
C PHE A 162 -27.92 -4.71 -11.53
N LEU A 163 -27.83 -4.39 -10.23
CA LEU A 163 -27.06 -3.25 -9.73
C LEU A 163 -25.57 -3.38 -10.10
N VAL A 164 -24.96 -4.54 -9.89
CA VAL A 164 -23.55 -4.78 -10.24
C VAL A 164 -23.30 -4.58 -11.73
N THR A 165 -24.13 -5.15 -12.60
CA THR A 165 -24.02 -4.94 -14.05
C THR A 165 -24.18 -3.46 -14.44
N ALA A 166 -25.05 -2.73 -13.76
CA ALA A 166 -25.22 -1.29 -13.97
C ALA A 166 -23.95 -0.51 -13.55
N MET A 167 -23.32 -0.86 -12.43
CA MET A 167 -22.08 -0.26 -11.94
C MET A 167 -20.90 -0.51 -12.89
N GLU A 168 -20.77 -1.73 -13.42
CA GLU A 168 -19.76 -2.06 -14.44
C GLU A 168 -19.92 -1.20 -15.71
N ARG A 169 -21.16 -1.04 -16.19
CA ARG A 169 -21.48 -0.20 -17.36
C ARG A 169 -21.29 1.29 -17.12
N ALA A 170 -21.43 1.73 -15.87
CA ALA A 170 -21.26 3.14 -15.50
C ALA A 170 -19.78 3.56 -15.61
N GLY A 171 -18.83 2.68 -15.30
CA GLY A 171 -17.40 2.85 -15.58
C GLY A 171 -16.50 2.84 -14.33
N PRO A 172 -15.23 3.27 -14.46
CA PRO A 172 -14.19 3.04 -13.44
C PRO A 172 -14.52 3.53 -12.03
N ALA A 173 -15.15 4.72 -11.90
CA ALA A 173 -15.53 5.25 -10.60
C ALA A 173 -16.57 4.37 -9.90
N PHE A 174 -17.55 3.84 -10.65
CA PHE A 174 -18.58 2.96 -10.08
C PHE A 174 -18.06 1.55 -9.83
N ILE A 175 -17.12 1.06 -10.64
CA ILE A 175 -16.40 -0.20 -10.37
C ILE A 175 -15.69 -0.11 -9.02
N LYS A 176 -14.90 0.95 -8.81
CA LYS A 176 -14.20 1.18 -7.54
C LYS A 176 -15.15 1.46 -6.37
N LEU A 177 -16.28 2.15 -6.62
CA LEU A 177 -17.31 2.32 -5.60
C LEU A 177 -17.90 0.97 -5.17
N GLY A 178 -18.11 0.03 -6.10
CA GLY A 178 -18.58 -1.32 -5.80
C GLY A 178 -17.58 -2.12 -4.99
N GLN A 179 -16.29 -2.05 -5.34
CA GLN A 179 -15.21 -2.69 -4.57
C GLN A 179 -15.11 -2.11 -3.15
N TRP A 180 -15.21 -0.79 -3.01
CA TRP A 180 -15.26 -0.13 -1.72
C TRP A 180 -16.52 -0.50 -0.91
N ALA A 181 -17.69 -0.55 -1.54
CA ALA A 181 -18.93 -0.97 -0.88
C ALA A 181 -18.90 -2.47 -0.49
N ALA A 182 -18.18 -3.31 -1.24
CA ALA A 182 -18.05 -4.73 -0.95
C ALA A 182 -17.31 -5.02 0.36
N SER A 183 -16.45 -4.11 0.81
CA SER A 183 -15.76 -4.26 2.11
C SER A 183 -16.55 -3.67 3.29
N ARG A 184 -17.56 -2.83 3.02
CA ARG A 184 -18.36 -2.11 4.04
C ARG A 184 -19.57 -2.89 4.53
N SER A 185 -19.33 -4.04 5.16
CA SER A 185 -20.36 -4.88 5.79
C SER A 185 -21.01 -4.24 7.04
N ASP A 186 -20.41 -3.16 7.55
CA ASP A 186 -21.00 -2.28 8.57
C ASP A 186 -22.19 -1.49 8.02
N ILE A 187 -22.18 -1.14 6.73
CA ILE A 187 -23.24 -0.39 6.04
C ILE A 187 -24.18 -1.34 5.29
N PHE A 188 -23.63 -2.31 4.55
CA PHE A 188 -24.35 -3.08 3.54
C PHE A 188 -24.60 -4.53 3.96
N PRO A 189 -25.68 -5.18 3.48
CA PRO A 189 -25.92 -6.60 3.72
C PRO A 189 -24.80 -7.49 3.18
N VAL A 190 -24.48 -8.57 3.91
CA VAL A 190 -23.34 -9.46 3.62
C VAL A 190 -23.44 -10.05 2.21
N GLU A 191 -24.62 -10.51 1.79
CA GLU A 191 -24.79 -11.09 0.45
C GLU A 191 -24.65 -10.04 -0.67
N MET A 192 -25.02 -8.77 -0.41
CA MET A 192 -24.77 -7.69 -1.37
C MET A 192 -23.27 -7.43 -1.52
N CYS A 193 -22.55 -7.35 -0.40
CA CYS A 193 -21.09 -7.23 -0.39
C CYS A 193 -20.41 -8.37 -1.16
N ARG A 194 -20.90 -9.61 -0.97
CA ARG A 194 -20.40 -10.80 -1.66
C ARG A 194 -20.63 -10.77 -3.18
N ILE A 195 -21.73 -10.18 -3.64
CA ILE A 195 -22.00 -10.02 -5.08
C ILE A 195 -21.15 -8.86 -5.63
N MET A 196 -21.04 -7.75 -4.92
CA MET A 196 -20.20 -6.61 -5.32
C MET A 196 -18.70 -6.95 -5.37
N SER A 197 -18.22 -7.91 -4.57
CA SER A 197 -16.82 -8.34 -4.63
C SER A 197 -16.45 -9.06 -5.93
N THR A 198 -17.44 -9.57 -6.67
CA THR A 198 -17.22 -10.19 -8.00
C THR A 198 -16.95 -9.17 -9.11
N LEU A 199 -17.05 -7.88 -8.79
CA LEU A 199 -16.97 -6.80 -9.76
C LEU A 199 -15.50 -6.63 -10.22
N HIS A 200 -15.22 -7.13 -11.41
CA HIS A 200 -13.87 -7.15 -11.98
C HIS A 200 -13.54 -5.87 -12.74
N SER A 201 -12.28 -5.46 -12.69
CA SER A 201 -11.76 -4.33 -13.44
C SER A 201 -11.42 -4.71 -14.90
N ASN A 202 -12.36 -5.26 -15.66
CA ASN A 202 -12.16 -5.48 -17.10
C ASN A 202 -12.38 -4.17 -17.87
N ALA A 203 -11.53 -3.18 -17.59
CA ALA A 203 -11.48 -1.97 -18.38
C ALA A 203 -10.81 -2.26 -19.74
N PRO A 204 -11.29 -1.66 -20.84
CA PRO A 204 -10.60 -1.79 -22.12
C PRO A 204 -9.21 -1.14 -22.04
N ALA A 205 -8.19 -1.82 -22.59
CA ALA A 205 -6.85 -1.28 -22.68
C ALA A 205 -6.82 -0.02 -23.55
N HIS A 206 -6.08 1.00 -23.13
CA HIS A 206 -5.84 2.17 -23.96
C HIS A 206 -4.75 1.89 -25.01
N SER A 207 -4.70 2.72 -26.05
CA SER A 207 -3.76 2.54 -27.16
C SER A 207 -2.31 2.64 -26.71
N LEU A 208 -1.45 1.72 -27.18
CA LEU A 208 0.00 1.74 -26.92
C LEU A 208 0.66 3.09 -27.28
N ARG A 209 0.15 3.78 -28.32
CA ARG A 209 0.62 5.13 -28.68
C ARG A 209 0.48 6.14 -27.54
N HIS A 210 -0.62 6.07 -26.78
CA HIS A 210 -0.79 6.91 -25.60
C HIS A 210 0.25 6.55 -24.55
N THR A 211 0.43 5.25 -24.27
CA THR A 211 1.44 4.76 -23.34
C THR A 211 2.84 5.26 -23.68
N LYS A 212 3.32 5.03 -24.92
CA LYS A 212 4.66 5.43 -25.35
C LYS A 212 4.87 6.93 -25.18
N LYS A 213 3.87 7.74 -25.56
CA LYS A 213 3.91 9.20 -25.39
C LYS A 213 4.01 9.60 -23.92
N THR A 214 3.14 9.07 -23.06
CA THR A 214 3.13 9.42 -21.63
C THR A 214 4.43 9.01 -20.94
N ILE A 215 4.99 7.85 -21.31
CA ILE A 215 6.30 7.40 -20.81
C ILE A 215 7.41 8.35 -21.28
N SER A 216 7.49 8.66 -22.58
CA SER A 216 8.50 9.60 -23.10
C SER A 216 8.44 10.96 -22.40
N GLU A 217 7.24 11.48 -22.12
CA GLU A 217 7.05 12.72 -21.35
C GLU A 217 7.59 12.61 -19.91
N ALA A 218 7.39 11.46 -19.24
CA ALA A 218 7.90 11.22 -17.89
C ALA A 218 9.44 11.12 -17.86
N PHE A 219 10.08 10.57 -18.89
CA PHE A 219 11.54 10.50 -19.03
C PHE A 219 12.15 11.79 -19.62
N GLY A 220 11.56 12.96 -19.34
CA GLY A 220 12.09 14.26 -19.75
C GLY A 220 11.99 14.53 -21.27
N GLY A 221 11.08 13.84 -21.97
CA GLY A 221 10.89 13.98 -23.41
C GLY A 221 11.84 13.15 -24.27
N ARG A 222 12.54 12.16 -23.70
CA ARG A 222 13.37 11.21 -24.46
C ARG A 222 12.53 10.38 -25.42
N ASP A 223 13.16 9.96 -26.52
CA ASP A 223 12.54 9.00 -27.43
C ASP A 223 12.30 7.66 -26.71
N PHE A 224 11.20 7.00 -27.01
CA PHE A 224 10.77 5.77 -26.35
C PHE A 224 11.80 4.65 -26.50
N ASP A 225 12.37 4.52 -27.71
CA ASP A 225 13.37 3.49 -28.03
C ASP A 225 14.71 3.75 -27.34
N ASP A 226 14.90 4.97 -26.81
CA ASP A 226 16.11 5.33 -26.06
C ASP A 226 16.04 4.99 -24.57
N ILE A 227 14.86 4.64 -24.05
CA ILE A 227 14.64 4.44 -22.60
C ILE A 227 14.85 2.97 -22.19
N PHE A 228 14.37 2.04 -23.02
CA PHE A 228 14.32 0.61 -22.68
C PHE A 228 15.25 -0.22 -23.55
N LEU A 229 15.84 -1.27 -22.96
CA LEU A 229 16.44 -2.37 -23.72
C LEU A 229 15.37 -3.31 -24.23
N GLU A 230 14.35 -3.57 -23.41
CA GLU A 230 13.23 -4.44 -23.72
C GLU A 230 11.93 -3.82 -23.19
N PHE A 231 10.87 -3.83 -23.99
CA PHE A 231 9.55 -3.39 -23.57
C PHE A 231 8.48 -4.37 -24.05
N HIS A 232 7.71 -4.92 -23.12
CA HIS A 232 6.63 -5.83 -23.45
C HIS A 232 5.40 -5.02 -23.86
N GLU A 233 5.09 -4.96 -25.16
CA GLU A 233 3.99 -4.13 -25.68
C GLU A 233 2.59 -4.57 -25.23
N LYS A 234 2.43 -5.83 -24.84
CA LYS A 234 1.18 -6.31 -24.23
C LYS A 234 1.21 -5.98 -22.73
N PRO A 235 0.21 -5.26 -22.20
CA PRO A 235 0.16 -4.95 -20.77
C PRO A 235 0.09 -6.25 -19.96
N LEU A 236 0.79 -6.27 -18.83
CA LEU A 236 0.73 -7.35 -17.83
C LEU A 236 -0.67 -7.44 -17.22
N GLY A 237 -1.28 -6.29 -16.96
CA GLY A 237 -2.60 -6.16 -16.39
C GLY A 237 -3.25 -4.84 -16.78
N VAL A 238 -4.57 -4.86 -16.91
CA VAL A 238 -5.39 -3.67 -17.16
C VAL A 238 -6.32 -3.49 -15.97
N GLY A 239 -6.06 -2.45 -15.19
CA GLY A 239 -6.90 -2.07 -14.07
C GLY A 239 -7.95 -1.03 -14.47
N ALA A 240 -8.79 -0.66 -13.51
CA ALA A 240 -9.88 0.30 -13.72
C ALA A 240 -9.39 1.70 -14.11
N ILE A 241 -8.26 2.13 -13.55
CA ILE A 241 -7.71 3.48 -13.74
C ILE A 241 -6.40 3.53 -14.53
N ALA A 242 -5.68 2.42 -14.63
CA ALA A 242 -4.35 2.33 -15.21
C ALA A 242 -4.12 0.96 -15.85
N GLN A 243 -3.05 0.83 -16.63
CA GLN A 243 -2.53 -0.47 -17.08
C GLN A 243 -1.03 -0.56 -16.85
N VAL A 244 -0.53 -1.77 -16.62
CA VAL A 244 0.84 -2.03 -16.19
C VAL A 244 1.61 -2.75 -17.29
N TYR A 245 2.86 -2.37 -17.51
CA TYR A 245 3.77 -2.95 -18.49
C TYR A 245 5.04 -3.49 -17.83
N LYS A 246 5.62 -4.53 -18.43
CA LYS A 246 6.96 -5.01 -18.07
C LYS A 246 7.99 -4.39 -19.01
N ALA A 247 9.07 -3.86 -18.46
CA ALA A 247 10.19 -3.37 -19.25
C ALA A 247 11.54 -3.63 -18.58
N ARG A 248 12.62 -3.46 -19.34
CA ARG A 248 14.00 -3.46 -18.85
C ARG A 248 14.64 -2.13 -19.19
N LEU A 249 15.02 -1.36 -18.17
CA LEU A 249 15.68 -0.07 -18.33
C LEU A 249 17.08 -0.23 -18.92
N LYS A 250 17.55 0.80 -19.63
CA LYS A 250 18.97 0.87 -20.00
C LYS A 250 19.84 1.10 -18.75
N PRO A 251 21.10 0.62 -18.72
CA PRO A 251 21.92 0.63 -17.51
C PRO A 251 22.20 2.03 -16.96
N ASP A 252 22.20 3.06 -17.81
CA ASP A 252 22.36 4.47 -17.44
C ASP A 252 21.15 5.05 -16.70
N LEU A 253 19.98 4.43 -16.85
CA LEU A 253 18.73 4.81 -16.19
C LEU A 253 18.35 3.87 -15.04
N ALA A 254 18.98 2.70 -14.95
CA ALA A 254 18.65 1.68 -13.96
C ALA A 254 19.37 1.86 -12.61
N GLN A 255 20.41 2.70 -12.54
CA GLN A 255 21.17 2.93 -11.32
C GLN A 255 20.42 3.90 -10.39
N PRO A 256 20.18 3.53 -9.11
CA PRO A 256 19.67 4.46 -8.11
C PRO A 256 20.70 5.56 -7.83
N ASP A 257 20.24 6.79 -7.60
CA ASP A 257 21.11 7.94 -7.33
C ASP A 257 21.79 7.80 -5.95
N ASP A 258 23.05 8.24 -5.80
CA ASP A 258 23.88 8.06 -4.58
C ASP A 258 23.20 8.64 -3.31
N SER A 259 22.31 9.62 -3.45
CA SER A 259 21.55 10.22 -2.34
C SER A 259 20.56 9.26 -1.66
N ASP A 260 20.01 8.30 -2.41
CA ASP A 260 19.09 7.29 -1.87
C ASP A 260 19.83 6.21 -1.08
N LEU A 261 21.11 5.98 -1.40
CA LEU A 261 22.00 5.09 -0.67
C LEU A 261 22.55 5.75 0.61
N ASP A 262 22.81 7.05 0.58
CA ASP A 262 23.41 7.82 1.69
C ASP A 262 22.48 8.06 2.89
N LEU A 263 21.15 8.04 2.69
CA LEU A 263 20.17 8.07 3.79
C LEU A 263 20.23 6.79 4.64
N HIS A 264 20.70 5.69 4.06
CA HIS A 264 20.80 4.37 4.67
C HIS A 264 22.02 4.26 5.60
N ASP A 265 23.10 4.97 5.27
CA ASP A 265 24.42 4.71 5.84
C ASP A 265 24.74 5.48 7.15
N LYS A 266 23.89 6.40 7.61
CA LYS A 266 24.14 7.15 8.87
C LYS A 266 23.47 6.55 10.10
N HIS A 267 22.38 5.82 9.94
CA HIS A 267 21.62 5.23 11.06
C HIS A 267 22.09 3.82 11.48
N TRP A 268 22.71 3.04 10.58
CA TRP A 268 23.14 1.65 10.86
C TRP A 268 24.28 1.55 11.89
N LEU A 269 25.21 2.50 11.91
CA LEU A 269 26.39 2.48 12.79
C LEU A 269 26.03 2.77 14.26
N SER A 270 25.06 3.65 14.52
CA SER A 270 24.71 4.06 15.88
C SER A 270 23.85 3.04 16.63
N HIS A 271 23.10 2.19 15.90
CA HIS A 271 22.18 1.22 16.49
C HIS A 271 22.82 -0.12 16.91
N ARG A 272 24.03 -0.41 16.44
CA ARG A 272 24.72 -1.71 16.60
C ARG A 272 25.28 -1.96 18.01
N ILE A 273 25.29 -0.96 18.89
CA ILE A 273 25.86 -1.09 20.24
C ILE A 273 24.82 -1.59 21.27
N ARG A 274 23.52 -1.66 20.94
CA ARG A 274 22.48 -1.78 21.98
C ARG A 274 21.60 -3.04 22.01
N ARG A 275 21.73 -4.01 21.09
CA ARG A 275 20.86 -5.20 21.09
C ARG A 275 21.64 -6.48 20.73
N ASN A 276 22.04 -7.22 21.75
CA ASN A 276 22.67 -8.53 21.62
C ASN A 276 21.63 -9.64 21.36
N VAL A 277 22.10 -10.64 20.59
CA VAL A 277 21.63 -12.02 20.34
C VAL A 277 20.50 -12.26 19.32
N ASP A 278 19.39 -11.51 19.25
CA ASP A 278 18.36 -11.79 18.21
C ASP A 278 18.64 -11.11 16.85
N ALA A 279 19.52 -10.12 16.81
CA ALA A 279 19.83 -9.36 15.58
C ALA A 279 20.85 -10.07 14.66
N PHE A 280 21.45 -11.18 15.09
CA PHE A 280 22.46 -11.89 14.31
C PHE A 280 21.89 -12.92 13.31
N VAL A 281 20.56 -13.14 13.33
CA VAL A 281 19.91 -14.20 12.52
C VAL A 281 19.13 -13.65 11.31
N LYS A 282 18.86 -12.33 11.23
CA LYS A 282 18.11 -11.73 10.11
C LYS A 282 18.78 -10.44 9.58
N SER A 283 20.06 -10.50 9.19
CA SER A 283 20.68 -9.38 8.48
C SER A 283 20.31 -9.43 6.99
N SER A 284 19.53 -8.45 6.51
CA SER A 284 19.23 -8.31 5.08
C SER A 284 20.47 -7.92 4.29
N PRO A 285 20.82 -8.64 3.21
CA PRO A 285 21.82 -8.13 2.27
C PRO A 285 21.32 -6.83 1.64
N GLN A 286 22.22 -5.85 1.49
CA GLN A 286 21.93 -4.61 0.75
C GLN A 286 21.51 -4.98 -0.67
N ARG A 287 20.24 -4.77 -1.00
CA ARG A 287 19.63 -5.20 -2.26
C ARG A 287 19.71 -4.07 -3.28
N ILE A 288 20.45 -4.29 -4.36
CA ILE A 288 20.52 -3.36 -5.49
C ILE A 288 19.23 -3.51 -6.31
N PRO A 289 18.55 -2.42 -6.69
CA PRO A 289 17.35 -2.47 -7.52
C PRO A 289 17.58 -3.22 -8.84
N SER A 290 16.61 -4.05 -9.23
CA SER A 290 16.63 -4.74 -10.53
C SER A 290 16.47 -3.77 -11.70
N ALA A 291 17.15 -4.03 -12.83
CA ALA A 291 16.93 -3.29 -14.08
C ALA A 291 15.56 -3.58 -14.72
N TYR A 292 14.86 -4.64 -14.29
CA TYR A 292 13.49 -4.92 -14.71
C TYR A 292 12.52 -4.06 -13.90
N VAL A 293 11.62 -3.38 -14.60
CA VAL A 293 10.65 -2.46 -14.02
C VAL A 293 9.22 -2.81 -14.42
N ALA A 294 8.30 -2.55 -13.50
CA ALA A 294 6.88 -2.42 -13.77
C ALA A 294 6.56 -0.94 -14.03
N ILE A 295 5.81 -0.68 -15.11
CA ILE A 295 5.43 0.69 -15.50
C ILE A 295 3.92 0.79 -15.53
N LYS A 296 3.35 1.49 -14.55
CA LYS A 296 1.91 1.73 -14.42
C LYS A 296 1.59 3.06 -15.10
N VAL A 297 0.68 3.04 -16.09
CA VAL A 297 0.29 4.21 -16.87
C VAL A 297 -1.22 4.44 -16.74
N LEU A 298 -1.61 5.63 -16.30
CA LEU A 298 -3.03 6.00 -16.16
C LEU A 298 -3.76 6.00 -17.51
N HIS A 299 -5.04 5.61 -17.49
CA HIS A 299 -5.91 5.69 -18.66
C HIS A 299 -6.15 7.15 -19.09
N PRO A 300 -6.30 7.41 -20.40
CA PRO A 300 -6.47 8.76 -20.90
C PRO A 300 -7.75 9.40 -20.34
N LYS A 301 -7.63 10.63 -19.81
CA LYS A 301 -8.73 11.43 -19.26
C LYS A 301 -9.45 10.79 -18.05
N VAL A 302 -8.91 9.73 -17.45
CA VAL A 302 -9.55 9.04 -16.31
C VAL A 302 -9.82 9.99 -15.15
N GLU A 303 -8.87 10.87 -14.83
CA GLU A 303 -9.01 11.86 -13.76
C GLU A 303 -10.21 12.80 -13.98
N ARG A 304 -10.42 13.28 -15.22
CA ARG A 304 -11.56 14.13 -15.56
C ARG A 304 -12.88 13.37 -15.44
N ASN A 305 -12.92 12.12 -15.91
CA ASN A 305 -14.12 11.29 -15.85
C ASN A 305 -14.51 10.98 -14.41
N VAL A 306 -13.56 10.54 -13.58
CA VAL A 306 -13.78 10.29 -12.14
C VAL A 306 -14.24 11.56 -11.43
N ARG A 307 -13.63 12.72 -11.73
CA ARG A 307 -14.06 14.01 -11.15
C ARG A 307 -15.52 14.34 -11.46
N ARG A 308 -15.99 14.08 -12.69
CA ARG A 308 -17.40 14.29 -13.08
C ARG A 308 -18.33 13.32 -12.35
N ASP A 309 -17.94 12.05 -12.28
CA ASP A 309 -18.71 11.02 -11.58
C ASP A 309 -18.86 11.36 -10.09
N LEU A 310 -17.79 11.77 -9.40
CA LEU A 310 -17.83 12.20 -8.00
C LEU A 310 -18.73 13.43 -7.77
N LYS A 311 -18.70 14.42 -8.68
CA LYS A 311 -19.62 15.58 -8.61
C LYS A 311 -21.08 15.14 -8.70
N ILE A 312 -21.38 14.23 -9.63
CA ILE A 312 -22.73 13.70 -9.83
C ILE A 312 -23.16 12.88 -8.61
N MET A 313 -22.30 11.99 -8.10
CA MET A 313 -22.54 11.22 -6.87
C MET A 313 -22.84 12.14 -5.68
N GLY A 314 -22.08 13.23 -5.51
CA GLY A 314 -22.30 14.18 -4.42
C GLY A 314 -23.69 14.84 -4.46
N VAL A 315 -24.19 15.18 -5.65
CA VAL A 315 -25.56 15.71 -5.81
C VAL A 315 -26.60 14.68 -5.40
N PHE A 316 -26.47 13.42 -5.85
CA PHE A 316 -27.42 12.37 -5.48
C PHE A 316 -27.35 12.01 -3.99
N ALA A 317 -26.15 11.97 -3.41
CA ALA A 317 -25.97 11.72 -1.99
C ALA A 317 -26.66 12.80 -1.14
N ALA A 318 -26.58 14.07 -1.53
CA ALA A 318 -27.29 15.16 -0.87
C ALA A 318 -28.83 15.01 -0.98
N ILE A 319 -29.34 14.57 -2.14
CA ILE A 319 -30.77 14.32 -2.34
C ILE A 319 -31.25 13.16 -1.47
N ILE A 320 -30.52 12.05 -1.42
CA ILE A 320 -30.90 10.88 -0.63
C ILE A 320 -30.83 11.19 0.87
N ASN A 321 -29.83 11.95 1.31
CA ASN A 321 -29.68 12.34 2.71
C ASN A 321 -30.80 13.27 3.21
N ALA A 322 -31.55 13.92 2.32
CA ALA A 322 -32.73 14.69 2.69
C ALA A 322 -33.93 13.81 3.12
N ILE A 323 -33.84 12.48 2.96
CA ILE A 323 -34.86 11.53 3.40
C ILE A 323 -34.63 11.19 4.89
N PRO A 324 -35.58 11.48 5.80
CA PRO A 324 -35.36 11.35 7.26
C PRO A 324 -34.97 9.95 7.75
N THR A 325 -35.33 8.89 7.02
CA THR A 325 -34.98 7.51 7.39
C THR A 325 -33.54 7.12 7.04
N LEU A 326 -32.86 7.90 6.19
CA LEU A 326 -31.52 7.60 5.66
C LEU A 326 -30.45 8.59 6.14
N GLU A 327 -30.81 9.59 6.94
CA GLU A 327 -29.89 10.61 7.47
C GLU A 327 -28.73 10.00 8.27
N TRP A 328 -28.98 8.89 8.98
CA TRP A 328 -27.96 8.19 9.77
C TRP A 328 -26.82 7.59 8.92
N LEU A 329 -27.03 7.39 7.60
CA LEU A 329 -26.00 6.89 6.68
C LEU A 329 -25.02 7.98 6.25
N ASP A 330 -25.44 9.26 6.27
CA ASP A 330 -24.60 10.41 5.92
C ASP A 330 -23.82 10.20 4.61
N LEU A 331 -24.58 9.81 3.57
CA LEU A 331 -24.04 9.48 2.24
C LEU A 331 -23.16 10.58 1.63
N PRO A 332 -23.39 11.89 1.85
CA PRO A 332 -22.50 12.93 1.32
C PRO A 332 -21.07 12.78 1.85
N ASN A 333 -20.92 12.45 3.13
CA ASN A 333 -19.60 12.23 3.72
C ASN A 333 -18.99 10.93 3.23
N GLU A 334 -19.77 9.87 3.03
CA GLU A 334 -19.26 8.62 2.44
C GLU A 334 -18.78 8.82 0.98
N VAL A 335 -19.52 9.59 0.18
CA VAL A 335 -19.08 9.96 -1.18
C VAL A 335 -17.84 10.85 -1.14
N SER A 336 -17.72 11.72 -0.14
CA SER A 336 -16.51 12.51 0.07
C SER A 336 -15.31 11.60 0.35
N ASN A 337 -15.41 10.72 1.36
CA ASN A 337 -14.37 9.76 1.74
C ASN A 337 -13.94 8.89 0.55
N PHE A 338 -14.91 8.29 -0.15
CA PHE A 338 -14.67 7.53 -1.37
C PHE A 338 -13.97 8.38 -2.44
N GLY A 339 -14.40 9.64 -2.59
CA GLY A 339 -13.79 10.58 -3.51
C GLY A 339 -12.35 10.95 -3.14
N GLU A 340 -11.98 10.95 -1.86
CA GLU A 340 -10.60 11.17 -1.43
C GLU A 340 -9.72 9.98 -1.78
N MET A 341 -10.17 8.78 -1.41
CA MET A 341 -9.55 7.50 -1.77
C MET A 341 -9.32 7.39 -3.28
N MET A 342 -10.33 7.72 -4.09
CA MET A 342 -10.21 7.70 -5.55
C MET A 342 -9.20 8.70 -6.09
N ARG A 343 -9.03 9.86 -5.46
CA ARG A 343 -8.07 10.88 -5.91
C ARG A 343 -6.63 10.51 -5.54
N LEU A 344 -6.43 9.84 -4.41
CA LEU A 344 -5.11 9.31 -4.02
C LEU A 344 -4.57 8.36 -5.12
N GLN A 345 -5.43 7.50 -5.67
CA GLN A 345 -5.05 6.58 -6.76
C GLN A 345 -4.82 7.26 -8.13
N LEU A 346 -5.23 8.53 -8.31
CA LEU A 346 -5.10 9.26 -9.57
C LEU A 346 -3.80 10.07 -9.67
N ASP A 347 -2.99 10.09 -8.62
CA ASP A 347 -1.66 10.69 -8.62
C ASP A 347 -0.61 9.64 -8.24
N LEU A 348 -0.01 9.05 -9.27
CA LEU A 348 0.93 7.93 -9.10
C LEU A 348 2.21 8.29 -8.32
N ARG A 349 2.47 9.58 -8.07
CA ARG A 349 3.56 10.01 -7.18
C ARG A 349 3.28 9.67 -5.72
N ILE A 350 2.00 9.64 -5.32
CA ILE A 350 1.59 9.26 -3.97
C ILE A 350 1.93 7.80 -3.72
N GLU A 351 1.64 6.93 -4.69
CA GLU A 351 2.00 5.51 -4.65
C GLU A 351 3.52 5.31 -4.55
N ALA A 352 4.32 6.05 -5.32
CA ALA A 352 5.79 6.03 -5.18
C ALA A 352 6.26 6.51 -3.81
N ALA A 353 5.65 7.57 -3.26
CA ALA A 353 6.01 8.06 -1.93
C ALA A 353 5.68 7.01 -0.85
N ASN A 354 4.52 6.37 -0.95
CA ASN A 354 4.11 5.28 -0.07
C ASN A 354 5.10 4.10 -0.15
N LEU A 355 5.54 3.69 -1.35
CA LEU A 355 6.58 2.65 -1.52
C LEU A 355 7.88 3.02 -0.79
N THR A 356 8.34 4.26 -0.94
CA THR A 356 9.55 4.74 -0.25
C THR A 356 9.42 4.64 1.27
N ILE A 357 8.28 5.04 1.82
CA ILE A 357 7.99 4.96 3.26
C ILE A 357 7.96 3.50 3.72
N PHE A 358 7.25 2.63 3.00
CA PHE A 358 7.21 1.20 3.32
C PHE A 358 8.59 0.55 3.29
N ARG A 359 9.42 0.87 2.28
CA ARG A 359 10.81 0.38 2.21
C ARG A 359 11.63 0.85 3.41
N LYS A 360 11.46 2.10 3.86
CA LYS A 360 12.13 2.64 5.05
C LYS A 360 11.72 1.89 6.32
N HIS A 361 10.43 1.60 6.49
CA HIS A 361 9.91 0.84 7.64
C HIS A 361 10.38 -0.63 7.62
N PHE A 362 10.46 -1.24 6.43
CA PHE A 362 10.82 -2.65 6.26
C PHE A 362 12.32 -2.90 5.99
N GLN A 363 13.18 -1.88 6.04
CA GLN A 363 14.61 -1.98 5.70
C GLN A 363 15.38 -3.09 6.46
N ASN A 364 15.00 -3.34 7.72
CA ASN A 364 15.68 -4.31 8.58
C ASN A 364 15.10 -5.73 8.47
N ARG A 365 14.17 -5.97 7.54
CA ARG A 365 13.46 -7.24 7.39
C ARG A 365 13.91 -7.95 6.12
N THR A 366 14.18 -9.24 6.24
CA THR A 366 14.54 -10.10 5.11
C THR A 366 13.33 -10.80 4.49
N THR A 367 12.27 -11.02 5.26
CA THR A 367 11.17 -11.93 4.90
C THR A 367 10.01 -11.24 4.20
N ALA A 368 9.94 -9.91 4.28
CA ALA A 368 8.91 -9.07 3.67
C ALA A 368 9.53 -7.78 3.13
N TRP A 369 9.24 -7.41 1.88
CA TRP A 369 9.78 -6.19 1.28
C TRP A 369 8.85 -5.59 0.20
N PHE A 370 9.20 -4.39 -0.26
CA PHE A 370 8.44 -3.57 -1.21
C PHE A 370 9.33 -3.14 -2.39
N PRO A 371 8.83 -3.15 -3.64
CA PRO A 371 9.55 -2.72 -4.84
C PRO A 371 10.19 -1.33 -4.73
N TYR A 372 11.37 -1.15 -5.34
CA TYR A 372 12.04 0.16 -5.38
C TYR A 372 11.31 1.11 -6.35
N PRO A 373 10.83 2.27 -5.89
CA PRO A 373 10.24 3.27 -6.79
C PRO A 373 11.34 4.08 -7.48
N TYR A 374 11.33 4.14 -8.81
CA TYR A 374 12.17 5.06 -9.58
C TYR A 374 11.52 6.44 -9.60
N THR A 375 11.76 7.18 -8.52
CA THR A 375 11.15 8.48 -8.22
C THR A 375 11.41 9.51 -9.32
N ASP A 376 12.61 9.54 -9.90
CA ASP A 376 12.99 10.50 -10.96
C ASP A 376 12.16 10.38 -12.24
N PHE A 377 11.67 9.18 -12.54
CA PHE A 377 10.86 8.91 -13.73
C PHE A 377 9.37 8.78 -13.41
N THR A 378 9.00 8.98 -12.14
CA THR A 378 7.62 8.91 -11.69
C THR A 378 6.95 10.28 -11.77
N THR A 379 5.79 10.32 -12.40
CA THR A 379 4.94 11.50 -12.58
C THR A 379 3.53 11.20 -12.11
N ARG A 380 2.63 12.19 -12.16
CA ARG A 380 1.20 11.99 -11.84
C ARG A 380 0.55 10.84 -12.61
N THR A 381 0.99 10.63 -13.86
CA THR A 381 0.36 9.69 -14.80
C THR A 381 1.17 8.42 -15.07
N VAL A 382 2.42 8.35 -14.59
CA VAL A 382 3.31 7.20 -14.76
C VAL A 382 4.01 6.90 -13.45
N LEU A 383 3.91 5.66 -12.96
CA LEU A 383 4.77 5.11 -11.92
C LEU A 383 5.76 4.13 -12.55
N VAL A 384 7.03 4.27 -12.21
CA VAL A 384 8.09 3.32 -12.55
C VAL A 384 8.61 2.73 -11.26
N GLU A 385 8.51 1.42 -11.11
CA GLU A 385 8.96 0.69 -9.92
C GLU A 385 9.69 -0.60 -10.32
N GLU A 386 10.47 -1.15 -9.40
CA GLU A 386 11.11 -2.45 -9.55
C GLU A 386 10.07 -3.54 -9.87
N PHE A 387 10.36 -4.38 -10.86
CA PHE A 387 9.47 -5.48 -11.20
C PHE A 387 9.52 -6.55 -10.10
N ALA A 388 8.42 -6.72 -9.36
CA ALA A 388 8.27 -7.76 -8.36
C ALA A 388 8.26 -9.16 -9.01
N GLN A 389 9.31 -9.94 -8.77
CA GLN A 389 9.45 -11.29 -9.30
C GLN A 389 8.93 -12.30 -8.27
N GLY A 390 7.71 -12.79 -8.49
CA GLY A 390 7.06 -13.77 -7.61
C GLY A 390 5.86 -14.44 -8.24
N ILE A 391 5.23 -15.34 -7.49
CA ILE A 391 3.94 -15.95 -7.83
C ILE A 391 2.88 -15.34 -6.89
N PRO A 392 1.70 -14.91 -7.40
CA PRO A 392 0.65 -14.35 -6.56
C PRO A 392 0.26 -15.30 -5.42
N LEU A 393 0.01 -14.74 -4.24
CA LEU A 393 -0.39 -15.52 -3.06
C LEU A 393 -1.66 -16.33 -3.33
N GLU A 394 -2.57 -15.81 -4.17
CA GLU A 394 -3.78 -16.49 -4.63
C GLU A 394 -3.49 -17.91 -5.17
N ALA A 395 -2.40 -18.11 -5.91
CA ALA A 395 -2.03 -19.44 -6.42
C ALA A 395 -1.68 -20.42 -5.29
N PHE A 396 -1.10 -19.93 -4.19
CA PHE A 396 -0.82 -20.74 -3.00
C PHE A 396 -2.09 -21.02 -2.19
N LEU A 397 -3.07 -20.12 -2.20
CA LEU A 397 -4.38 -20.35 -1.58
C LEU A 397 -5.16 -21.43 -2.34
N GLU A 398 -5.11 -21.42 -3.67
CA GLU A 398 -5.80 -22.39 -4.52
C GLU A 398 -5.10 -23.76 -4.53
N SER A 399 -3.78 -23.78 -4.72
CA SER A 399 -3.00 -25.01 -4.90
C SER A 399 -2.50 -25.59 -3.55
N GLY A 400 -2.52 -24.79 -2.49
CA GLY A 400 -1.98 -25.12 -1.17
C GLY A 400 -0.53 -24.64 -0.99
N GLY A 401 -0.21 -24.15 0.22
CA GLY A 401 1.14 -23.68 0.57
C GLY A 401 2.17 -24.79 0.83
N GLY A 402 1.73 -26.04 0.93
CA GLY A 402 2.59 -27.20 1.20
C GLY A 402 3.42 -27.03 2.47
N ILE A 403 4.71 -27.37 2.40
CA ILE A 403 5.63 -27.26 3.53
C ILE A 403 5.85 -25.81 4.01
N PHE A 404 5.62 -24.83 3.14
CA PHE A 404 5.82 -23.40 3.45
C PHE A 404 4.57 -22.70 3.97
N GLN A 405 3.43 -23.41 4.07
CA GLN A 405 2.13 -22.81 4.38
C GLN A 405 2.12 -22.03 5.69
N GLN A 406 2.69 -22.61 6.76
CA GLN A 406 2.80 -21.95 8.06
C GLN A 406 3.77 -20.77 8.04
N GLU A 407 4.87 -20.86 7.29
CA GLU A 407 5.85 -19.79 7.20
C GLU A 407 5.30 -18.57 6.45
N ILE A 408 4.64 -18.81 5.31
CA ILE A 408 3.96 -17.76 4.52
C ILE A 408 2.88 -17.08 5.38
N ALA A 409 2.07 -17.85 6.10
CA ALA A 409 1.03 -17.31 6.98
C ALA A 409 1.60 -16.45 8.11
N ASN A 410 2.62 -16.96 8.82
CA ASN A 410 3.24 -16.26 9.94
C ASN A 410 3.98 -14.99 9.51
N GLU A 411 4.71 -15.01 8.40
CA GLU A 411 5.43 -13.84 7.89
C GLU A 411 4.46 -12.75 7.38
N GLY A 412 3.35 -13.14 6.75
CA GLY A 412 2.31 -12.19 6.34
C GLY A 412 1.62 -11.53 7.54
N LEU A 413 1.34 -12.33 8.57
CA LEU A 413 0.77 -11.88 9.83
C LEU A 413 1.67 -10.89 10.57
N ASP A 414 2.94 -11.24 10.70
CA ASP A 414 3.95 -10.42 11.37
C ASP A 414 4.16 -9.08 10.64
N ALA A 415 4.28 -9.12 9.30
CA ALA A 415 4.41 -7.92 8.48
C ALA A 415 3.24 -6.95 8.70
N PHE A 416 2.01 -7.45 8.67
CA PHE A 416 0.83 -6.61 8.87
C PHE A 416 0.72 -6.05 10.29
N LEU A 417 0.94 -6.88 11.32
CA LEU A 417 0.88 -6.42 12.71
C LEU A 417 1.90 -5.31 12.98
N HIS A 418 3.07 -5.38 12.32
CA HIS A 418 4.05 -4.30 12.36
C HIS A 418 3.55 -3.01 11.69
N MET A 419 3.01 -3.11 10.47
CA MET A 419 2.41 -1.97 9.78
C MET A 419 1.35 -1.27 10.65
N LEU A 420 0.50 -2.08 11.31
CA LEU A 420 -0.61 -1.59 12.12
C LEU A 420 -0.18 -0.99 13.45
N LEU A 421 0.56 -1.76 14.26
CA LEU A 421 0.78 -1.41 15.66
C LEU A 421 2.04 -0.56 15.86
N ILE A 422 3.09 -0.83 15.08
CA ILE A 422 4.39 -0.17 15.24
C ILE A 422 4.46 1.04 14.32
N ASP A 423 4.25 0.84 13.02
CA ASP A 423 4.50 1.87 12.02
C ASP A 423 3.31 2.84 11.86
N ASN A 424 2.10 2.42 12.26
CA ASN A 424 0.85 3.18 12.05
C ASN A 424 0.64 3.56 10.57
N PHE A 425 1.12 2.72 9.67
CA PHE A 425 1.13 2.97 8.23
C PHE A 425 0.78 1.65 7.54
N VAL A 426 -0.52 1.45 7.31
CA VAL A 426 -1.10 0.16 6.93
C VAL A 426 -1.42 0.13 5.45
N HIS A 427 -1.02 -0.92 4.75
CA HIS A 427 -1.48 -1.17 3.39
C HIS A 427 -2.99 -1.42 3.37
N ALA A 428 -3.77 -0.47 2.86
CA ALA A 428 -5.23 -0.51 2.99
C ALA A 428 -5.90 -1.52 2.04
N ASP A 429 -5.28 -1.80 0.90
CA ASP A 429 -5.79 -2.74 -0.12
C ASP A 429 -5.03 -4.08 -0.13
N LEU A 430 -4.85 -4.66 1.06
CA LEU A 430 -4.06 -5.89 1.24
C LEU A 430 -4.91 -7.14 0.95
N HIS A 431 -4.98 -7.53 -0.33
CA HIS A 431 -5.62 -8.78 -0.78
C HIS A 431 -4.59 -9.73 -1.40
N PRO A 432 -4.91 -11.04 -1.59
CA PRO A 432 -3.93 -12.03 -2.09
C PRO A 432 -3.32 -11.74 -3.47
N GLY A 433 -3.94 -10.86 -4.26
CA GLY A 433 -3.40 -10.42 -5.56
C GLY A 433 -2.31 -9.36 -5.44
N ASN A 434 -2.26 -8.63 -4.32
CA ASN A 434 -1.26 -7.62 -4.01
C ASN A 434 -0.10 -8.16 -3.16
N ILE A 435 -0.09 -9.48 -2.92
CA ILE A 435 0.98 -10.19 -2.21
C ILE A 435 1.56 -11.22 -3.17
N MET A 436 2.86 -11.12 -3.43
CA MET A 436 3.61 -12.11 -4.20
C MET A 436 4.51 -12.92 -3.26
N VAL A 437 4.66 -14.20 -3.56
CA VAL A 437 5.63 -15.08 -2.89
C VAL A 437 6.81 -15.27 -3.83
N ASN A 438 8.01 -14.96 -3.33
CA ASN A 438 9.29 -15.29 -3.93
C ASN A 438 10.06 -16.26 -3.04
N PHE A 439 11.16 -16.81 -3.55
CA PHE A 439 12.04 -17.71 -2.82
C PHE A 439 13.47 -17.16 -2.83
N TYR A 440 14.11 -17.18 -1.67
CA TYR A 440 15.51 -16.79 -1.49
C TYR A 440 16.28 -17.88 -0.75
N LYS A 441 17.60 -17.92 -0.95
CA LYS A 441 18.49 -18.79 -0.17
C LYS A 441 19.07 -17.97 0.98
N PRO A 442 18.83 -18.31 2.25
CA PRO A 442 19.48 -17.64 3.36
C PRO A 442 20.99 -17.91 3.30
N THR A 443 21.79 -16.85 3.27
CA THR A 443 23.24 -16.96 3.37
C THR A 443 23.59 -17.53 4.74
N GLN A 444 24.33 -18.65 4.80
CA GLN A 444 24.80 -19.17 6.08
C GLN A 444 25.62 -18.08 6.78
N PRO A 445 25.41 -17.82 8.08
CA PRO A 445 26.31 -16.98 8.84
C PRO A 445 27.68 -17.65 8.83
N ASP A 446 28.66 -17.05 8.15
CA ASP A 446 30.01 -17.58 8.09
C ASP A 446 30.60 -17.43 9.50
N VAL A 447 30.59 -18.51 10.29
CA VAL A 447 31.15 -18.57 11.67
C VAL A 447 32.69 -18.54 11.64
N LYS A 448 33.30 -18.07 10.54
CA LYS A 448 34.74 -17.94 10.42
C LYS A 448 35.19 -16.63 11.06
N LEU A 449 36.14 -16.77 11.98
CA LEU A 449 36.76 -15.69 12.76
C LEU A 449 37.07 -14.43 11.92
N PRO A 450 37.07 -13.22 12.51
CA PRO A 450 37.02 -11.94 11.80
C PRO A 450 38.27 -11.57 10.98
N TYR A 451 39.21 -12.50 10.76
CA TYR A 451 40.52 -12.15 10.21
C TYR A 451 40.75 -12.58 8.76
N ILE A 452 39.90 -13.42 8.17
CA ILE A 452 40.10 -13.85 6.76
C ILE A 452 38.75 -14.03 6.08
N SER A 453 38.06 -12.91 5.79
CA SER A 453 37.16 -12.84 4.65
C SER A 453 37.19 -11.41 4.11
N ARG A 454 38.12 -11.17 3.16
CA ARG A 454 38.02 -10.02 2.26
C ARG A 454 36.98 -10.39 1.20
N GLN A 455 35.71 -10.33 1.56
CA GLN A 455 34.68 -10.01 0.58
C GLN A 455 34.54 -8.50 0.61
N ASP A 456 34.83 -7.90 -0.55
CA ASP A 456 34.73 -6.46 -0.78
C ASP A 456 33.25 -6.06 -0.63
N PRO A 457 32.87 -5.15 0.29
CA PRO A 457 31.48 -4.70 0.46
C PRO A 457 30.92 -3.98 -0.77
N THR A 458 31.76 -3.75 -1.78
CA THR A 458 31.47 -3.10 -3.06
C THR A 458 31.12 -4.07 -4.17
N GLN A 459 31.09 -5.39 -3.91
CA GLN A 459 30.61 -6.35 -4.91
C GLN A 459 29.08 -6.34 -4.97
N PRO A 460 28.48 -6.06 -6.14
CA PRO A 460 27.03 -6.01 -6.27
C PRO A 460 26.41 -7.37 -5.93
N SER A 461 25.19 -7.38 -5.39
CA SER A 461 24.27 -8.53 -5.51
C SER A 461 24.05 -8.76 -7.01
N THR A 462 24.95 -9.57 -7.57
CA THR A 462 25.07 -9.76 -9.02
C THR A 462 23.75 -10.26 -9.58
N THR A 463 23.49 -9.96 -10.86
CA THR A 463 22.46 -10.55 -11.73
C THR A 463 22.13 -12.03 -11.45
N SER A 464 23.11 -12.78 -10.91
CA SER A 464 22.97 -14.16 -10.45
C SER A 464 21.90 -14.42 -9.38
N GLU A 465 21.56 -13.50 -8.48
CA GLU A 465 20.51 -13.74 -7.46
C GLU A 465 19.11 -13.65 -8.05
N ILE A 466 18.87 -12.67 -8.93
CA ILE A 466 17.61 -12.51 -9.67
C ILE A 466 17.41 -13.70 -10.61
N ASP A 467 18.46 -14.11 -11.32
CA ASP A 467 18.43 -15.28 -12.20
C ASP A 467 18.14 -16.57 -11.40
N GLN A 468 18.66 -16.68 -10.17
CA GLN A 468 18.39 -17.82 -9.29
C GLN A 468 16.94 -17.86 -8.80
N SER A 469 16.38 -16.74 -8.35
CA SER A 469 14.96 -16.67 -7.94
C SER A 469 14.04 -16.97 -9.13
N GLU A 470 14.30 -16.39 -10.30
CA GLU A 470 13.50 -16.67 -11.50
C GLU A 470 13.60 -18.13 -11.96
N ALA A 471 14.78 -18.76 -11.85
CA ALA A 471 14.94 -20.18 -12.14
C ALA A 471 14.03 -21.04 -11.23
N VAL A 472 13.95 -20.72 -9.93
CA VAL A 472 13.05 -21.41 -9.00
C VAL A 472 11.59 -21.17 -9.36
N LEU A 473 11.19 -19.93 -9.60
CA LEU A 473 9.81 -19.60 -9.95
C LEU A 473 9.38 -20.25 -11.27
N SER A 474 10.28 -20.37 -12.24
CA SER A 474 10.01 -21.01 -13.53
C SER A 474 9.69 -22.50 -13.40
N ARG A 475 10.20 -23.18 -12.37
CA ARG A 475 9.85 -24.57 -12.03
C ARG A 475 8.43 -24.68 -11.48
N LEU A 476 7.95 -23.68 -10.75
CA LEU A 476 6.62 -23.70 -10.12
C LEU A 476 5.47 -23.28 -11.06
N ARG A 477 5.68 -22.27 -11.90
CA ARG A 477 4.61 -21.70 -12.76
C ARG A 477 3.85 -22.73 -13.61
N PRO A 478 4.46 -23.77 -14.20
CA PRO A 478 3.73 -24.78 -14.99
C PRO A 478 2.77 -25.65 -14.17
N HIS A 479 2.95 -25.71 -12.85
CA HIS A 479 2.17 -26.56 -11.95
C HIS A 479 1.06 -25.81 -11.22
N VAL A 480 0.86 -24.52 -11.48
CA VAL A 480 -0.25 -23.75 -10.90
C VAL A 480 -1.60 -24.41 -11.25
N GLY A 481 -2.42 -24.67 -10.25
CA GLY A 481 -3.70 -25.38 -10.39
C GLY A 481 -3.58 -26.91 -10.42
N LYS A 482 -2.37 -27.48 -10.49
CA LYS A 482 -2.10 -28.92 -10.40
C LYS A 482 -1.54 -29.28 -9.03
N LYS A 483 -2.43 -29.50 -8.07
CA LYS A 483 -2.10 -29.63 -6.65
C LYS A 483 -0.95 -30.62 -6.33
N GLU A 484 -0.97 -31.83 -6.87
CA GLU A 484 0.06 -32.84 -6.55
C GLU A 484 1.45 -32.46 -7.07
N GLU A 485 1.53 -32.06 -8.36
CA GLU A 485 2.79 -31.62 -8.98
C GLU A 485 3.34 -30.36 -8.30
N TRP A 486 2.44 -29.42 -7.93
CA TRP A 486 2.77 -28.20 -7.21
C TRP A 486 3.41 -28.48 -5.84
N LEU A 487 2.80 -29.34 -5.04
CA LEU A 487 3.30 -29.70 -3.71
C LEU A 487 4.63 -30.46 -3.78
N ALA A 488 4.81 -31.31 -4.80
CA ALA A 488 6.07 -31.99 -5.05
C ALA A 488 7.18 -30.99 -5.39
N ALA A 489 6.91 -30.02 -6.27
CA ALA A 489 7.86 -28.97 -6.64
C ALA A 489 8.24 -28.08 -5.44
N LEU A 490 7.28 -27.71 -4.57
CA LEU A 490 7.59 -26.99 -3.32
C LEU A 490 8.49 -27.80 -2.39
N THR A 491 8.29 -29.12 -2.32
CA THR A 491 9.15 -30.01 -1.52
C THR A 491 10.58 -30.06 -2.06
N GLU A 492 10.76 -30.02 -3.38
CA GLU A 492 12.10 -29.93 -3.98
C GLU A 492 12.77 -28.59 -3.68
N ILE A 493 12.02 -27.49 -3.70
CA ILE A 493 12.53 -26.15 -3.40
C ILE A 493 12.99 -26.05 -1.94
N ASP A 494 12.27 -26.67 -1.01
CA ASP A 494 12.68 -26.78 0.40
C ASP A 494 13.99 -27.59 0.54
N LYS A 495 14.10 -28.72 -0.17
CA LYS A 495 15.34 -29.52 -0.20
C LYS A 495 16.53 -28.75 -0.76
N ASP A 496 16.28 -27.86 -1.72
CA ASP A 496 17.30 -26.97 -2.30
C ASP A 496 17.69 -25.83 -1.33
N GLY A 497 17.05 -25.73 -0.15
CA GLY A 497 17.37 -24.80 0.93
C GLY A 497 16.75 -23.40 0.75
N TYR A 498 15.75 -23.26 -0.11
CA TYR A 498 15.07 -21.98 -0.31
C TYR A 498 14.00 -21.75 0.77
N ARG A 499 13.81 -20.47 1.12
CA ARG A 499 12.75 -20.02 2.03
C ARG A 499 11.85 -19.00 1.33
N PRO A 500 10.55 -18.97 1.67
CA PRO A 500 9.61 -18.02 1.11
C PRO A 500 9.92 -16.60 1.60
N GLN A 501 9.65 -15.64 0.74
CA GLN A 501 9.72 -14.20 1.01
C GLN A 501 8.49 -13.54 0.41
N LEU A 502 7.87 -12.64 1.15
CA LEU A 502 6.70 -11.89 0.71
C LEU A 502 7.12 -10.58 0.05
N ILE A 503 6.49 -10.27 -1.08
CA ILE A 503 6.60 -8.99 -1.77
C ILE A 503 5.22 -8.36 -1.77
N PHE A 504 5.12 -7.16 -1.23
CA PHE A 504 3.88 -6.37 -1.26
C PHE A 504 3.95 -5.39 -2.44
N ILE A 505 2.89 -5.32 -3.23
CA ILE A 505 2.75 -4.46 -4.41
C ILE A 505 1.46 -3.64 -4.32
N ASP A 506 1.31 -2.62 -5.17
CA ASP A 506 0.13 -1.73 -5.24
C ASP A 506 -0.16 -0.97 -3.94
N THR A 507 0.83 -0.23 -3.44
CA THR A 507 0.72 0.60 -2.22
C THR A 507 0.01 1.94 -2.49
N GLY A 508 -0.92 1.96 -3.45
CA GLY A 508 -1.64 3.16 -3.87
C GLY A 508 -2.65 3.66 -2.83
N LEU A 509 -3.00 2.82 -1.86
CA LEU A 509 -3.82 3.17 -0.71
C LEU A 509 -3.16 2.75 0.60
N VAL A 510 -3.01 3.71 1.49
CA VAL A 510 -2.55 3.49 2.86
C VAL A 510 -3.65 3.93 3.83
N THR A 511 -3.61 3.40 5.05
CA THR A 511 -4.40 3.93 6.16
C THR A 511 -3.44 4.26 7.29
N GLU A 512 -3.52 5.51 7.74
CA GLU A 512 -2.76 6.03 8.86
C GLU A 512 -3.76 6.62 9.86
N LEU A 513 -3.62 6.27 11.14
CA LEU A 513 -4.43 6.90 12.19
C LEU A 513 -3.73 8.18 12.65
N ASN A 514 -4.42 9.33 12.61
CA ASN A 514 -3.90 10.55 13.23
C ASN A 514 -3.65 10.34 14.75
N SER A 515 -2.93 11.26 15.38
CA SER A 515 -2.51 11.14 16.79
C SER A 515 -3.66 10.86 17.76
N LYS A 516 -4.82 11.52 17.58
CA LYS A 516 -6.02 11.33 18.40
C LYS A 516 -6.63 9.94 18.16
N ASN A 517 -6.80 9.55 16.91
CA ASN A 517 -7.42 8.28 16.52
C ASN A 517 -6.53 7.09 16.89
N ARG A 518 -5.21 7.24 16.78
CA ARG A 518 -4.24 6.26 17.24
C ARG A 518 -4.31 6.06 18.75
N ALA A 519 -4.38 7.14 19.53
CA ALA A 519 -4.59 7.02 20.98
C ALA A 519 -5.92 6.34 21.30
N ASN A 520 -6.99 6.70 20.57
CA ASN A 520 -8.30 6.09 20.74
C ASN A 520 -8.29 4.59 20.44
N PHE A 521 -7.63 4.20 19.36
CA PHE A 521 -7.43 2.81 18.94
C PHE A 521 -6.66 2.02 20.00
N LEU A 522 -5.54 2.56 20.49
CA LEU A 522 -4.71 1.88 21.49
C LEU A 522 -5.45 1.69 22.82
N ASP A 523 -6.26 2.64 23.25
CA ASP A 523 -7.10 2.52 24.45
C ASP A 523 -8.19 1.45 24.30
N LEU A 524 -8.85 1.40 23.13
CA LEU A 524 -9.84 0.38 22.82
C LEU A 524 -9.20 -1.01 22.79
N PHE A 525 -8.07 -1.12 22.06
CA PHE A 525 -7.32 -2.37 21.94
C PHE A 525 -6.82 -2.84 23.32
N ARG A 526 -6.34 -1.92 24.17
CA ARG A 526 -5.96 -2.23 25.55
C ARG A 526 -7.12 -2.75 26.37
N SER A 527 -8.29 -2.12 26.29
CA SER A 527 -9.48 -2.55 27.03
C SER A 527 -9.92 -3.96 26.63
N ILE A 528 -9.85 -4.29 25.33
CA ILE A 528 -10.10 -5.65 24.82
C ILE A 528 -9.05 -6.64 25.34
N ALA A 529 -7.76 -6.28 25.32
CA ALA A 529 -6.67 -7.13 25.80
C ALA A 529 -6.73 -7.38 27.33
N GLU A 530 -7.30 -6.43 28.09
CA GLU A 530 -7.58 -6.57 29.53
C GLU A 530 -8.87 -7.36 29.81
N PHE A 531 -9.57 -7.80 28.77
CA PHE A 531 -10.88 -8.46 28.82
C PHE A 531 -11.99 -7.60 29.47
N ASP A 532 -11.88 -6.28 29.33
CA ASP A 532 -12.88 -5.30 29.76
C ASP A 532 -13.70 -4.83 28.54
N GLY A 533 -14.66 -5.67 28.15
CA GLY A 533 -15.54 -5.39 27.01
C GLY A 533 -16.55 -4.28 27.29
N TYR A 534 -16.93 -4.04 28.54
CA TYR A 534 -17.82 -2.96 28.93
C TYR A 534 -17.15 -1.60 28.68
N LYS A 535 -15.91 -1.42 29.17
CA LYS A 535 -15.10 -0.24 28.89
C LYS A 535 -14.85 -0.08 27.40
N ALA A 536 -14.54 -1.17 26.68
CA ALA A 536 -14.41 -1.13 25.23
C ALA A 536 -15.68 -0.60 24.54
N GLY A 537 -16.85 -1.09 24.92
CA GLY A 537 -18.14 -0.64 24.39
C GLY A 537 -18.44 0.84 24.69
N ARG A 538 -18.17 1.29 25.92
CA ARG A 538 -18.29 2.71 26.31
C ARG A 538 -17.37 3.61 25.48
N LEU A 539 -16.11 3.22 25.30
CA LEU A 539 -15.15 3.97 24.49
C LEU A 539 -15.59 4.08 23.03
N MET A 540 -16.18 3.02 22.46
CA MET A 540 -16.73 3.05 21.11
C MET A 540 -17.90 4.04 20.99
N ILE A 541 -18.78 4.12 21.98
CA ILE A 541 -19.91 5.07 22.00
C ILE A 541 -19.43 6.51 22.17
N GLU A 542 -18.57 6.76 23.15
CA GLU A 542 -18.10 8.12 23.49
C GLU A 542 -17.27 8.76 22.37
N ARG A 543 -16.61 7.92 21.56
CA ARG A 543 -15.66 8.36 20.54
C ARG A 543 -16.19 8.18 19.11
N CYS A 544 -17.44 7.73 18.95
CA CYS A 544 -18.08 7.65 17.64
C CYS A 544 -18.41 9.06 17.09
N ARG A 545 -18.62 9.19 15.78
CA ARG A 545 -18.86 10.50 15.14
C ARG A 545 -20.13 11.20 15.64
N GLN A 546 -21.15 10.42 16.02
CA GLN A 546 -22.47 10.93 16.46
C GLN A 546 -22.95 10.14 17.68
N PRO A 547 -22.42 10.43 18.89
CA PRO A 547 -22.81 9.71 20.11
C PRO A 547 -24.30 9.83 20.43
N GLU A 548 -24.92 10.92 20.01
CA GLU A 548 -26.35 11.20 20.23
C GLU A 548 -27.28 10.32 19.38
N ALA A 549 -26.79 9.79 18.25
CA ALA A 549 -27.56 8.93 17.35
C ALA A 549 -27.53 7.45 17.76
N VAL A 550 -26.75 7.10 18.79
CA VAL A 550 -26.59 5.73 19.28
C VAL A 550 -27.88 5.26 19.95
N VAL A 551 -28.38 4.12 19.51
CA VAL A 551 -29.57 3.48 20.06
C VAL A 551 -29.15 2.48 21.13
N ASP A 552 -29.73 2.59 22.33
CA ASP A 552 -29.50 1.66 23.45
C ASP A 552 -28.01 1.43 23.78
N GLY A 553 -27.23 2.52 23.93
CA GLY A 553 -25.78 2.44 24.16
C GLY A 553 -25.35 1.58 25.36
N GLU A 554 -26.13 1.57 26.44
CA GLU A 554 -25.85 0.69 27.60
C GLU A 554 -26.00 -0.80 27.25
N VAL A 555 -27.00 -1.15 26.44
CA VAL A 555 -27.18 -2.52 25.94
C VAL A 555 -26.02 -2.91 25.02
N PHE A 556 -25.54 -1.98 24.19
CA PHE A 556 -24.36 -2.20 23.37
C PHE A 556 -23.12 -2.50 24.23
N ALA A 557 -22.85 -1.70 25.27
CA ALA A 557 -21.71 -1.92 26.17
C ALA A 557 -21.78 -3.26 26.92
N LEU A 558 -22.97 -3.65 27.38
CA LEU A 558 -23.19 -4.95 28.01
C LEU A 558 -22.96 -6.11 27.01
N LYS A 559 -23.47 -6.01 25.78
CA LYS A 559 -23.23 -7.03 24.75
C LYS A 559 -21.75 -7.16 24.39
N MET A 560 -21.01 -6.05 24.34
CA MET A 560 -19.56 -6.05 24.18
C MET A 560 -18.86 -6.78 25.34
N GLN A 561 -19.28 -6.56 26.59
CA GLN A 561 -18.77 -7.30 27.74
C GLN A 561 -19.01 -8.81 27.61
N HIS A 562 -20.21 -9.22 27.21
CA HIS A 562 -20.54 -10.63 26.99
C HIS A 562 -19.66 -11.27 25.91
N LEU A 563 -19.44 -10.55 24.79
CA LEU A 563 -18.58 -11.01 23.71
C LEU A 563 -17.13 -11.21 24.16
N VAL A 564 -16.56 -10.21 24.83
CA VAL A 564 -15.17 -10.28 25.32
C VAL A 564 -14.97 -11.37 26.38
N LEU A 565 -15.96 -11.59 27.26
CA LEU A 565 -15.92 -12.69 28.21
C LEU A 565 -16.04 -14.07 27.54
N ALA A 566 -16.84 -14.19 26.49
CA ALA A 566 -16.92 -15.42 25.70
C ALA A 566 -15.56 -15.75 25.05
N VAL A 567 -14.90 -14.73 24.49
CA VAL A 567 -13.53 -14.85 23.95
C VAL A 567 -12.56 -15.29 25.05
N LYS A 568 -12.59 -14.65 26.22
CA LYS A 568 -11.77 -15.03 27.38
C LYS A 568 -11.89 -16.52 27.71
N GLY A 569 -13.11 -17.03 27.79
CA GLY A 569 -13.37 -18.45 28.06
C GLY A 569 -12.73 -19.38 27.03
N GLN A 570 -12.75 -19.00 25.75
CA GLN A 570 -12.16 -19.77 24.65
C GLN A 570 -10.62 -19.65 24.59
N THR A 571 -10.04 -18.49 24.92
CA THR A 571 -8.57 -18.29 24.97
C THR A 571 -7.90 -19.22 25.98
N PHE A 572 -8.58 -19.48 27.12
CA PHE A 572 -8.07 -20.33 28.19
C PHE A 572 -8.40 -21.81 27.98
N ALA A 573 -9.40 -22.15 27.16
CA ALA A 573 -9.86 -23.53 26.93
C ALA A 573 -9.16 -24.26 25.76
N LEU A 574 -7.95 -23.84 25.35
CA LEU A 574 -7.21 -24.38 24.19
C LEU A 574 -7.95 -24.30 22.83
N GLY A 575 -8.99 -23.47 22.70
CA GLY A 575 -9.72 -23.32 21.44
C GLY A 575 -9.11 -22.24 20.52
N HIS A 576 -9.09 -22.49 19.20
CA HIS A 576 -8.72 -21.49 18.20
C HIS A 576 -9.80 -20.41 18.13
N ILE A 577 -9.52 -19.22 18.67
CA ILE A 577 -10.47 -18.10 18.62
C ILE A 577 -10.48 -17.52 17.22
N LYS A 578 -11.65 -17.50 16.57
CA LYS A 578 -11.83 -16.77 15.33
C LYS A 578 -12.11 -15.30 15.60
N ILE A 579 -11.09 -14.46 15.48
CA ILE A 579 -11.23 -13.00 15.63
C ILE A 579 -12.19 -12.47 14.57
N GLY A 580 -12.21 -13.09 13.39
CA GLY A 580 -13.18 -12.80 12.34
C GLY A 580 -14.63 -12.88 12.82
N ASP A 581 -14.97 -13.90 13.60
CA ASP A 581 -16.31 -14.09 14.14
C ASP A 581 -16.61 -13.04 15.22
N VAL A 582 -15.61 -12.69 16.04
CA VAL A 582 -15.71 -11.65 17.07
C VAL A 582 -15.95 -10.28 16.42
N LEU A 583 -15.09 -9.88 15.48
CA LEU A 583 -15.19 -8.61 14.76
C LEU A 583 -16.49 -8.53 13.95
N SER A 584 -16.93 -9.60 13.31
CA SER A 584 -18.23 -9.65 12.62
C SER A 584 -19.41 -9.42 13.57
N GLN A 585 -19.36 -10.00 14.77
CA GLN A 585 -20.35 -9.73 15.82
C GLN A 585 -20.30 -8.26 16.28
N VAL A 586 -19.10 -7.70 16.46
CA VAL A 586 -18.93 -6.27 16.76
C VAL A 586 -19.54 -5.38 15.68
N LEU A 587 -19.25 -5.64 14.40
CA LEU A 587 -19.80 -4.89 13.27
C LEU A 587 -21.33 -5.00 13.21
N SER A 588 -21.90 -6.19 13.46
CA SER A 588 -23.35 -6.38 13.54
C SER A 588 -23.97 -5.58 14.69
N MET A 589 -23.32 -5.54 15.86
CA MET A 589 -23.75 -4.74 17.00
C MET A 589 -23.66 -3.24 16.70
N VAL A 590 -22.58 -2.80 16.06
CA VAL A 590 -22.38 -1.42 15.60
C VAL A 590 -23.52 -0.99 14.68
N ARG A 591 -23.86 -1.82 13.70
CA ARG A 591 -24.98 -1.57 12.77
C ARG A 591 -26.34 -1.55 13.49
N THR A 592 -26.56 -2.44 14.45
CA THR A 592 -27.85 -2.54 15.16
C THR A 592 -28.08 -1.38 16.13
N HIS A 593 -27.03 -0.91 16.79
CA HIS A 593 -27.11 0.17 17.80
C HIS A 593 -26.67 1.54 17.24
N HIS A 594 -26.44 1.64 15.93
CA HIS A 594 -26.04 2.86 15.22
C HIS A 594 -24.74 3.49 15.77
N VAL A 595 -23.77 2.67 16.21
CA VAL A 595 -22.48 3.15 16.73
C VAL A 595 -21.54 3.51 15.58
N ARG A 596 -21.58 4.77 15.13
CA ARG A 596 -20.84 5.19 13.92
C ARG A 596 -19.33 5.28 14.12
N MET A 597 -18.62 4.25 13.67
CA MET A 597 -17.16 4.23 13.68
C MET A 597 -16.55 5.21 12.66
N GLU A 598 -15.31 5.60 12.89
CA GLU A 598 -14.54 6.41 11.97
C GLU A 598 -14.04 5.59 10.77
N GLY A 599 -14.00 6.19 9.58
CA GLY A 599 -13.64 5.49 8.33
C GLY A 599 -12.28 4.80 8.39
N ASP A 600 -11.26 5.50 8.90
CA ASP A 600 -9.89 4.93 9.02
C ASP A 600 -9.87 3.73 9.98
N PHE A 601 -10.66 3.77 11.05
CA PHE A 601 -10.80 2.66 12.00
C PHE A 601 -11.50 1.45 11.36
N VAL A 602 -12.55 1.70 10.56
CA VAL A 602 -13.25 0.63 9.82
C VAL A 602 -12.32 -0.04 8.83
N ASN A 603 -11.52 0.73 8.07
CA ASN A 603 -10.53 0.19 7.15
C ASN A 603 -9.51 -0.70 7.87
N VAL A 604 -9.00 -0.26 9.03
CA VAL A 604 -8.10 -1.08 9.87
C VAL A 604 -8.75 -2.41 10.28
N VAL A 605 -10.01 -2.39 10.75
CA VAL A 605 -10.74 -3.59 11.15
C VAL A 605 -10.94 -4.53 9.97
N ILE A 606 -11.30 -4.01 8.79
CA ILE A 606 -11.44 -4.77 7.56
C ILE A 606 -10.10 -5.40 7.16
N SER A 607 -9.00 -4.66 7.22
CA SER A 607 -7.68 -5.21 6.89
C SER A 607 -7.29 -6.34 7.83
N ILE A 608 -7.61 -6.24 9.13
CA ILE A 608 -7.41 -7.34 10.09
C ILE A 608 -8.24 -8.57 9.70
N LEU A 609 -9.54 -8.38 9.36
CA LEU A 609 -10.44 -9.45 8.94
C LEU A 609 -9.93 -10.17 7.69
N LEU A 610 -9.52 -9.41 6.68
CA LEU A 610 -9.00 -9.95 5.42
C LEU A 610 -7.73 -10.75 5.66
N LEU A 611 -6.79 -10.19 6.42
CA LEU A 611 -5.53 -10.88 6.69
C LEU A 611 -5.73 -12.14 7.52
N GLU A 612 -6.59 -12.12 8.54
CA GLU A 612 -6.90 -13.34 9.29
C GLU A 612 -7.54 -14.41 8.40
N GLY A 613 -8.44 -13.99 7.49
CA GLY A 613 -9.03 -14.88 6.48
C GLY A 613 -7.97 -15.52 5.58
N ILE A 614 -7.04 -14.72 5.06
CA ILE A 614 -5.90 -15.18 4.23
C ILE A 614 -5.00 -16.10 5.05
N GLY A 615 -4.59 -15.65 6.24
CA GLY A 615 -3.72 -16.37 7.14
C GLY A 615 -4.27 -17.73 7.52
N ARG A 616 -5.59 -17.86 7.72
CA ARG A 616 -6.25 -19.14 8.01
C ARG A 616 -6.55 -20.03 6.83
N SER A 617 -6.74 -19.44 5.66
CA SER A 617 -6.82 -20.23 4.42
C SER A 617 -5.48 -20.94 4.15
N LEU A 618 -4.38 -20.36 4.62
CA LEU A 618 -3.08 -21.00 4.70
C LEU A 618 -2.98 -21.87 5.94
N ASP A 619 -2.95 -21.33 7.15
CA ASP A 619 -2.78 -22.10 8.38
C ASP A 619 -4.07 -22.07 9.22
N PRO A 620 -4.90 -23.14 9.21
CA PRO A 620 -6.16 -23.17 9.96
C PRO A 620 -6.00 -22.92 11.46
N ASP A 621 -4.83 -23.25 12.00
CA ASP A 621 -4.52 -23.15 13.42
C ASP A 621 -3.95 -21.77 13.81
N LEU A 622 -3.81 -20.86 12.85
CA LEU A 622 -3.27 -19.51 13.04
C LEU A 622 -4.09 -18.73 14.09
N ASP A 623 -3.35 -18.18 15.06
CA ASP A 623 -3.88 -17.35 16.14
C ASP A 623 -3.24 -15.95 16.09
N LEU A 624 -4.00 -14.98 15.55
CA LEU A 624 -3.60 -13.58 15.46
C LEU A 624 -3.37 -12.93 16.84
N PHE A 625 -4.13 -13.31 17.88
CA PHE A 625 -3.91 -12.76 19.23
C PHE A 625 -2.55 -13.20 19.77
N LYS A 626 -2.21 -14.49 19.60
CA LYS A 626 -0.90 -15.02 20.03
C LYS A 626 0.26 -14.28 19.36
N SER A 627 0.14 -14.00 18.06
CA SER A 627 1.17 -13.29 17.29
C SER A 627 1.26 -11.79 17.60
N ALA A 628 0.18 -11.15 18.04
CA ALA A 628 0.18 -9.74 18.43
C ALA A 628 0.83 -9.49 19.81
N LEU A 629 0.83 -10.48 20.72
CA LEU A 629 1.32 -10.32 22.09
C LEU A 629 2.78 -9.79 22.20
N PRO A 630 3.78 -10.28 21.44
CA PRO A 630 5.15 -9.77 21.51
C PRO A 630 5.26 -8.29 21.10
N ILE A 631 4.51 -7.88 20.07
CA ILE A 631 4.49 -6.51 19.55
C ILE A 631 3.87 -5.57 20.58
N LEU A 632 2.77 -5.99 21.20
CA LEU A 632 2.13 -5.23 22.29
C LEU A 632 3.06 -5.09 23.51
N ARG A 633 3.84 -6.13 23.83
CA ARG A 633 4.89 -6.07 24.87
C ARG A 633 5.96 -5.03 24.53
N GLN A 634 6.38 -4.94 23.28
CA GLN A 634 7.34 -3.93 22.83
C GLN A 634 6.76 -2.52 22.94
N LEU A 635 5.52 -2.31 22.53
CA LEU A 635 4.85 -1.00 22.60
C LEU A 635 4.61 -0.56 24.05
N GLY A 636 4.21 -1.47 24.93
CA GLY A 636 4.00 -1.20 26.35
C GLY A 636 5.28 -0.88 27.13
N SER A 637 6.45 -1.35 26.67
CA SER A 637 7.75 -1.09 27.29
C SER A 637 8.51 0.10 26.71
N SER A 638 8.06 0.65 25.57
CA SER A 638 8.74 1.72 24.85
C SER A 638 8.39 3.14 25.34
N ASP A 639 7.38 3.31 26.21
CA ASP A 639 7.10 4.57 26.92
C ASP A 639 7.36 4.40 28.45
N PRO A 640 8.57 4.74 28.93
CA PRO A 640 8.90 4.69 30.36
C PRO A 640 7.96 5.54 31.22
N GLY A 641 7.36 6.61 30.67
CA GLY A 641 6.45 7.50 31.36
C GLY A 641 5.02 6.96 31.49
N ALA A 642 4.57 6.11 30.56
CA ALA A 642 3.32 5.36 30.69
C ALA A 642 3.44 4.24 31.73
N VAL A 643 4.56 3.51 31.73
CA VAL A 643 4.85 2.47 32.74
C VAL A 643 4.88 3.07 34.15
N LEU A 644 5.53 4.23 34.33
CA LEU A 644 5.58 4.91 35.64
C LEU A 644 4.22 5.45 36.10
N ARG A 645 3.36 5.88 35.16
CA ARG A 645 1.98 6.31 35.45
C ARG A 645 1.08 5.14 35.81
N ASN A 646 1.18 4.02 35.11
CA ASN A 646 0.41 2.81 35.40
C ASN A 646 0.80 2.19 36.75
N LEU A 647 2.09 2.24 37.12
CA LEU A 647 2.56 1.86 38.45
C LEU A 647 2.03 2.77 39.57
N LYS A 648 1.89 4.08 39.31
CA LYS A 648 1.27 5.02 40.26
C LYS A 648 -0.25 4.90 40.33
N ALA A 649 -0.90 4.41 39.27
CA ALA A 649 -2.35 4.18 39.19
C ALA A 649 -2.80 2.83 39.77
N GLY A 650 -1.88 1.97 40.20
CA GLY A 650 -2.20 0.66 40.81
C GLY A 650 -2.59 -0.43 39.81
N ASP A 651 -2.32 -0.24 38.52
CA ASP A 651 -2.79 -1.13 37.46
C ASP A 651 -1.76 -2.24 37.16
N PHE A 652 -1.82 -3.33 37.93
CA PHE A 652 -0.94 -4.51 37.80
C PHE A 652 -1.43 -5.55 36.78
N SER A 653 -2.43 -5.22 35.97
CA SER A 653 -3.13 -6.13 35.04
C SER A 653 -2.19 -6.69 33.95
N LEU A 654 -1.46 -5.82 33.25
CA LEU A 654 -0.47 -6.17 32.22
C LEU A 654 0.70 -6.99 32.80
N LEU A 655 1.12 -6.71 34.03
CA LEU A 655 2.19 -7.47 34.70
C LEU A 655 1.72 -8.88 35.10
N LYS A 656 0.48 -9.04 35.55
CA LYS A 656 -0.12 -10.36 35.84
C LYS A 656 -0.33 -11.20 34.59
N ILE A 657 -0.78 -10.57 33.49
CA ILE A 657 -0.90 -11.21 32.17
C ILE A 657 0.49 -11.62 31.66
N TRP A 658 1.49 -10.74 31.83
CA TRP A 658 2.89 -11.01 31.49
C TRP A 658 3.45 -12.22 32.26
N VAL A 659 3.28 -12.28 33.58
CA VAL A 659 3.72 -13.43 34.40
C VAL A 659 2.96 -14.71 34.01
N GLY A 660 1.65 -14.64 33.76
CA GLY A 660 0.85 -15.80 33.38
C GLY A 660 1.18 -16.37 31.99
N LEU A 661 1.44 -15.50 31.01
CA LEU A 661 1.80 -15.92 29.65
C LEU A 661 3.24 -16.42 29.55
N GLU A 662 4.19 -15.80 30.27
CA GLU A 662 5.58 -16.26 30.31
C GLU A 662 5.69 -17.60 31.03
N ALA A 663 4.95 -17.79 32.14
CA ALA A 663 4.82 -19.09 32.80
C ALA A 663 4.26 -20.15 31.83
N ARG A 664 3.20 -19.83 31.07
CA ARG A 664 2.62 -20.74 30.07
C ARG A 664 3.61 -21.11 28.96
N ARG A 665 4.35 -20.14 28.41
CA ARG A 665 5.37 -20.40 27.38
C ARG A 665 6.49 -21.29 27.91
N PHE A 666 6.89 -21.08 29.16
CA PHE A 666 7.84 -21.92 29.85
C PHE A 666 7.30 -23.35 30.05
N PHE A 667 6.05 -23.51 30.51
CA PHE A 667 5.42 -24.83 30.69
C PHE A 667 5.18 -25.58 29.37
N GLN A 668 4.75 -24.90 28.30
CA GLN A 668 4.58 -25.51 26.98
C GLN A 668 5.91 -25.90 26.35
N ALA A 669 6.92 -25.02 26.40
CA ALA A 669 8.27 -25.36 25.94
C ALA A 669 8.83 -26.53 26.75
N SER A 670 8.57 -26.61 28.06
CA SER A 670 8.97 -27.75 28.90
C SER A 670 8.26 -29.04 28.47
N ALA A 671 6.96 -28.99 28.19
CA ALA A 671 6.18 -30.16 27.77
C ALA A 671 6.59 -30.67 26.38
N ASP A 672 6.76 -29.78 25.40
CA ASP A 672 7.22 -30.13 24.05
C ASP A 672 8.67 -30.64 24.07
N SER A 673 9.52 -30.08 24.94
CA SER A 673 10.89 -30.56 25.15
C SER A 673 10.91 -31.94 25.80
N VAL A 674 10.02 -32.20 26.76
CA VAL A 674 9.89 -33.51 27.42
C VAL A 674 9.30 -34.54 26.46
N GLU A 675 8.31 -34.17 25.65
CA GLU A 675 7.72 -35.04 24.63
C GLU A 675 8.69 -35.32 23.47
N MET A 676 9.50 -34.34 23.05
CA MET A 676 10.62 -34.58 22.14
C MET A 676 11.72 -35.44 22.77
N CYS A 677 12.07 -35.23 24.04
CA CYS A 677 13.03 -36.10 24.73
C CYS A 677 12.49 -37.53 24.84
N VAL A 678 11.18 -37.74 25.04
CA VAL A 678 10.55 -39.06 25.12
C VAL A 678 10.42 -39.71 23.74
N ASN A 679 10.08 -38.96 22.69
CA ASN A 679 9.97 -39.48 21.32
C ASN A 679 11.33 -39.73 20.64
N TYR A 680 12.40 -39.04 21.08
CA TYR A 680 13.76 -39.19 20.56
C TYR A 680 14.71 -39.90 21.54
N ASP A 681 14.22 -40.47 22.65
CA ASP A 681 15.05 -41.25 23.57
C ASP A 681 15.40 -42.61 22.96
N LEU A 682 16.52 -42.63 22.24
CA LEU A 682 17.27 -43.84 21.88
C LEU A 682 18.02 -44.46 23.09
N LEU A 683 17.64 -44.13 24.33
CA LEU A 683 18.29 -44.59 25.56
C LEU A 683 17.31 -45.18 26.60
N SER A 684 16.30 -45.93 26.16
CA SER A 684 15.68 -46.95 27.03
C SER A 684 15.79 -48.35 26.43
N GLU A 685 16.95 -48.98 26.62
CA GLU A 685 17.00 -50.44 26.71
C GLU A 685 16.34 -50.86 28.04
N ASN A 686 15.06 -51.23 28.03
CA ASN A 686 14.54 -52.46 28.64
C ASN A 686 13.00 -52.54 28.71
N ARG A 687 12.52 -53.67 28.17
CA ARG A 687 11.21 -54.36 28.26
C ARG A 687 10.10 -53.97 27.29
#